data_AF-A0A6L5Y3P5-F1
#
_entry.id   AF-A0A6L5Y3P5-F1
#
_cell.length_a   1.000
_cell.length_b   1.000
_cell.length_c   1.000
_cell.angle_alpha   90.00
_cell.angle_beta   90.00
_cell.angle_gamma   90.00
#
_symmetry.space_group_name_H-M   'P 1'
#
loop_
_entity.id
_entity.type
_entity.pdbx_description
1 polymer ?
#
loop_
_entity_poly.entity_id
_entity_poly.type
_entity_poly.pdbx_seq_one_letter_code
_entity_poly.pdbx_strand_id
1 'polypeptide(L)'
;MILEPVVTEEMAEVALCMNIRKKVTAKDLAPLCGKSVEQTEKLLMDLAYAGVCFVNEIDGVDTFWYDTWVPGIMEMMVNNKENVKKYPQIAEAFEAYGRVRGPKTTGSFPVGVGLMRVIPIEQAIMGETRRASYEEVSKYLNDNDIFSVADCSCRTARAVMGEGCGHLSEDMCIQMGHAAEYYIRTGRGREITREEAFEIIKKAEENGLMHQIPNLDGSGKTHAICNCCGCSCLSLRTAEMFINADMVRSNYVSKVDREKCVACGECVQHCPVNALQLGQKLCSKEPVITTIKREDTPRDTEWGEDRWNVDYRTNRKDVVDTGTSPCKTACPAHIAVQGYIKLASQGRYTEALELIKHENPFPAVCGRICPRNCESACTRGNLDEPIAIDEIKKFIAEQDLKQEHRYIPKIKHDYGKKIAVIGAGPSGLSCAYYLAVEGYKVTVFEKQPVLGGMLTLGIPAFRLEKNIIHAEIDILKELGVEFKTQVEVGKDISIAQLRKQGYEAFYVAIGAQKGRKLGIEGEDCDGVMTGVDFLQNVSLGKQTKLSGNVIIIGGGNVAIDVARTAIRTGAKTAEMFCLEKREEMPALQEEIEEAEAEEIKINNSWGPKRILTENGHVVGVEFKKCSSVFDENHRFNPVYDETDTIIVKADSVLVSVGQAMDWGNLLSDSKAEWNPNKTIKADPFTLQTNEPDIFAGGDAFTGPRFAIDAIASGKEAAISIHRYVQPGQSLTIGRDRREYHQFDKEAIIFDGYDNIPRQKADHIKETTLKDNFKDPRATFSEEQMKKETERCLGCGATVVDEFLCVGCGQCTTKCKFDAISLVRKYDGEGVAYEDVKPVVVKTVLKRKARIAVKKVKKAFIHKK
;
A
#
# COMPACT_ATOMS: atom_id res chain seq x y z
N MET A 1 36.29 -15.55 -11.27
CA MET A 1 36.22 -14.33 -12.12
C MET A 1 34.80 -14.14 -12.64
N ILE A 2 34.41 -12.95 -13.15
CA ILE A 2 33.00 -12.64 -13.53
C ILE A 2 32.57 -13.37 -14.82
N LEU A 3 33.44 -13.40 -15.84
CA LEU A 3 33.13 -14.01 -17.14
C LEU A 3 33.48 -15.49 -17.25
N GLU A 4 34.43 -15.97 -16.45
CA GLU A 4 34.93 -17.36 -16.45
C GLU A 4 33.86 -18.45 -16.47
N PRO A 5 32.70 -18.31 -15.77
CA PRO A 5 31.69 -19.37 -15.80
C PRO A 5 30.99 -19.53 -17.17
N VAL A 6 31.02 -18.50 -18.02
CA VAL A 6 30.24 -18.42 -19.27
C VAL A 6 31.07 -18.12 -20.51
N VAL A 7 32.32 -17.67 -20.35
CA VAL A 7 33.25 -17.38 -21.44
C VAL A 7 34.44 -18.33 -21.33
N THR A 8 34.58 -19.23 -22.30
CA THR A 8 35.73 -20.13 -22.38
C THR A 8 37.01 -19.38 -22.78
N GLU A 9 38.16 -20.00 -22.63
CA GLU A 9 39.44 -19.43 -23.07
C GLU A 9 39.43 -19.13 -24.58
N GLU A 10 38.93 -20.05 -25.42
CA GLU A 10 38.81 -19.82 -26.87
C GLU A 10 37.86 -18.66 -27.22
N MET A 11 36.75 -18.52 -26.49
CA MET A 11 35.85 -17.37 -26.65
C MET A 11 36.56 -16.07 -26.25
N ALA A 12 37.32 -16.07 -25.16
CA ALA A 12 38.06 -14.90 -24.71
C ALA A 12 39.14 -14.47 -25.71
N GLU A 13 39.85 -15.41 -26.32
CA GLU A 13 40.82 -15.14 -27.39
C GLU A 13 40.18 -14.37 -28.56
N VAL A 14 39.00 -14.81 -29.00
CA VAL A 14 38.27 -14.13 -30.08
C VAL A 14 37.77 -12.75 -29.64
N ALA A 15 37.20 -12.64 -28.44
CA ALA A 15 36.71 -11.37 -27.90
C ALA A 15 37.82 -10.32 -27.73
N LEU A 16 39.06 -10.75 -27.40
CA LEU A 16 40.22 -9.86 -27.28
C LEU A 16 40.67 -9.26 -28.62
N CYS A 17 40.32 -9.88 -29.76
CA CYS A 17 40.57 -9.34 -31.10
C CYS A 17 39.51 -8.29 -31.52
N MET A 18 38.41 -8.16 -30.78
CA MET A 18 37.35 -7.19 -31.06
C MET A 18 37.63 -5.82 -30.43
N ASN A 19 37.06 -4.77 -31.02
CA ASN A 19 37.09 -3.42 -30.47
C ASN A 19 35.68 -2.96 -30.08
N ILE A 20 35.58 -2.16 -29.02
CA ILE A 20 34.30 -1.64 -28.53
C ILE A 20 33.55 -0.89 -29.64
N ARG A 21 32.28 -1.24 -29.82
CA ARG A 21 31.36 -0.66 -30.82
C ARG A 21 31.85 -0.72 -32.27
N LYS A 22 32.91 -1.48 -32.57
CA LYS A 22 33.39 -1.70 -33.93
C LYS A 22 32.76 -2.97 -34.50
N LYS A 23 31.95 -2.79 -35.54
CA LYS A 23 31.33 -3.87 -36.31
C LYS A 23 32.38 -4.65 -37.09
N VAL A 24 32.37 -5.98 -36.95
CA VAL A 24 33.31 -6.90 -37.60
C VAL A 24 32.60 -8.20 -37.98
N THR A 25 33.04 -8.85 -39.04
CA THR A 25 32.55 -10.19 -39.44
C THR A 25 33.50 -11.27 -38.91
N ALA A 26 33.06 -12.53 -38.91
CA ALA A 26 33.93 -13.66 -38.61
C ALA A 26 35.15 -13.72 -39.55
N LYS A 27 34.97 -13.34 -40.82
CA LYS A 27 36.04 -13.26 -41.83
C LYS A 27 37.10 -12.21 -41.49
N ASP A 28 36.70 -11.08 -40.92
CA ASP A 28 37.63 -10.02 -40.52
C ASP A 28 38.47 -10.43 -39.29
N LEU A 29 37.86 -11.17 -38.36
CA LEU A 29 38.49 -11.57 -37.10
C LEU A 29 39.33 -12.84 -37.20
N ALA A 30 38.95 -13.80 -38.05
CA ALA A 30 39.61 -15.11 -38.13
C ALA A 30 41.15 -15.01 -38.32
N PRO A 31 41.70 -14.14 -39.19
CA PRO A 31 43.15 -13.96 -39.32
C PRO A 31 43.81 -13.38 -38.06
N LEU A 32 43.09 -12.54 -37.30
CA LEU A 32 43.60 -11.92 -36.07
C LEU A 32 43.63 -12.91 -34.90
N CYS A 33 42.68 -13.86 -34.91
CA CYS A 33 42.57 -14.90 -33.87
C CYS A 33 43.43 -16.13 -34.17
N GLY A 34 43.96 -16.26 -35.39
CA GLY A 34 44.66 -17.48 -35.84
C GLY A 34 43.76 -18.71 -35.94
N LYS A 35 42.45 -18.52 -36.22
CA LYS A 35 41.43 -19.57 -36.29
C LYS A 35 40.80 -19.62 -37.69
N SER A 36 40.07 -20.69 -38.02
CA SER A 36 39.27 -20.71 -39.27
C SER A 36 38.07 -19.76 -39.17
N VAL A 37 37.49 -19.39 -40.32
CA VAL A 37 36.30 -18.52 -40.34
C VAL A 37 35.13 -19.21 -39.62
N GLU A 38 34.91 -20.49 -39.87
CA GLU A 38 33.83 -21.29 -39.27
C GLU A 38 34.00 -21.42 -37.76
N GLN A 39 35.23 -21.66 -37.28
CA GLN A 39 35.51 -21.73 -35.85
C GLN A 39 35.31 -20.36 -35.18
N THR A 40 35.75 -19.28 -35.83
CA THR A 40 35.59 -17.92 -35.32
C THR A 40 34.12 -17.53 -35.26
N GLU A 41 33.34 -17.84 -36.29
CA GLU A 41 31.90 -17.62 -36.35
C GLU A 41 31.16 -18.35 -35.23
N LYS A 42 31.48 -19.64 -35.02
CA LYS A 42 30.90 -20.41 -33.90
C LYS A 42 31.19 -19.75 -32.56
N LEU A 43 32.45 -19.39 -32.29
CA LEU A 43 32.85 -18.74 -31.03
C LEU A 43 32.19 -17.36 -30.85
N LEU A 44 32.01 -16.60 -31.93
CA LEU A 44 31.29 -15.33 -31.90
C LEU A 44 29.81 -15.52 -31.61
N MET A 45 29.18 -16.55 -32.16
CA MET A 45 27.80 -16.92 -31.83
C MET A 45 27.67 -17.38 -30.37
N ASP A 46 28.64 -18.14 -29.86
CA ASP A 46 28.68 -18.53 -28.45
C ASP A 46 28.88 -17.30 -27.54
N LEU A 47 29.71 -16.33 -27.94
CA LEU A 47 29.90 -15.05 -27.24
C LEU A 47 28.61 -14.22 -27.25
N ALA A 48 27.92 -14.17 -28.39
CA ALA A 48 26.64 -13.50 -28.54
C ALA A 48 25.58 -14.16 -27.66
N TYR A 49 25.51 -15.49 -27.67
CA TYR A 49 24.66 -16.27 -26.79
C TYR A 49 25.05 -16.15 -25.31
N ALA A 50 26.31 -15.89 -24.96
CA ALA A 50 26.71 -15.59 -23.59
C ALA A 50 26.32 -14.17 -23.16
N GLY A 51 26.13 -13.24 -24.10
CA GLY A 51 25.80 -11.84 -23.84
C GLY A 51 27.02 -10.92 -23.84
N VAL A 52 28.14 -11.37 -24.39
CA VAL A 52 29.41 -10.62 -24.43
C VAL A 52 29.47 -9.70 -25.66
N CYS A 53 28.85 -10.10 -26.77
CA CYS A 53 28.73 -9.28 -27.97
C CYS A 53 27.31 -9.35 -28.56
N PHE A 54 27.00 -8.39 -29.42
CA PHE A 54 25.84 -8.40 -30.30
C PHE A 54 26.13 -9.22 -31.56
N VAL A 55 25.07 -9.67 -32.20
CA VAL A 55 25.06 -10.24 -33.54
C VAL A 55 23.83 -9.70 -34.28
N ASN A 56 24.05 -9.19 -35.49
CA ASN A 56 23.02 -8.73 -36.39
C ASN A 56 23.41 -9.07 -37.84
N GLU A 57 22.43 -9.28 -38.70
CA GLU A 57 22.64 -9.42 -40.13
C GLU A 57 22.74 -8.03 -40.77
N ILE A 58 23.88 -7.75 -41.40
CA ILE A 58 24.10 -6.49 -42.12
C ILE A 58 24.56 -6.86 -43.52
N ASP A 59 23.80 -6.40 -44.53
CA ASP A 59 24.05 -6.73 -45.94
C ASP A 59 24.13 -8.25 -46.21
N GLY A 60 23.33 -9.04 -45.50
CA GLY A 60 23.30 -10.50 -45.60
C GLY A 60 24.45 -11.22 -44.91
N VAL A 61 25.22 -10.53 -44.05
CA VAL A 61 26.37 -11.09 -43.34
C VAL A 61 26.25 -10.87 -41.84
N ASP A 62 26.48 -11.93 -41.07
CA ASP A 62 26.56 -11.85 -39.62
C ASP A 62 27.71 -10.95 -39.17
N THR A 63 27.32 -9.89 -38.46
CA THR A 63 28.20 -8.83 -38.00
C THR A 63 28.11 -8.72 -36.49
N PHE A 64 29.27 -8.69 -35.84
CA PHE A 64 29.42 -8.75 -34.39
C PHE A 64 30.11 -7.49 -33.86
N TRP A 65 29.76 -7.09 -32.64
CA TRP A 65 30.44 -6.03 -31.87
C TRP A 65 30.08 -6.15 -30.40
N TYR A 66 30.89 -5.63 -29.48
CA TYR A 66 30.50 -5.53 -28.07
C TYR A 66 30.33 -4.06 -27.64
N ASP A 67 29.49 -3.82 -26.64
CA ASP A 67 29.26 -2.48 -26.07
C ASP A 67 29.99 -2.31 -24.73
N THR A 68 29.70 -1.23 -24.00
CA THR A 68 30.26 -0.99 -22.68
C THR A 68 29.84 -2.08 -21.70
N TRP A 69 30.53 -2.12 -20.56
CA TRP A 69 30.25 -3.10 -19.52
C TRP A 69 28.84 -2.94 -18.93
N VAL A 70 28.46 -1.69 -18.62
CA VAL A 70 27.12 -1.27 -18.16
C VAL A 70 26.88 0.18 -18.61
N PRO A 71 25.80 0.50 -19.33
CA PRO A 71 24.84 -0.44 -19.93
C PRO A 71 25.46 -1.26 -21.07
N GLY A 72 24.97 -2.48 -21.31
CA GLY A 72 25.55 -3.41 -22.31
C GLY A 72 25.79 -4.81 -21.76
N ILE A 73 27.05 -5.28 -21.79
CA ILE A 73 27.43 -6.69 -21.59
C ILE A 73 26.73 -7.33 -20.38
N MET A 74 26.79 -6.73 -19.19
CA MET A 74 26.20 -7.33 -18.00
C MET A 74 24.67 -7.42 -18.06
N GLU A 75 24.00 -6.46 -18.69
CA GLU A 75 22.55 -6.49 -18.86
C GLU A 75 22.13 -7.66 -19.75
N MET A 76 22.87 -7.89 -20.83
CA MET A 76 22.62 -8.95 -21.82
C MET A 76 22.97 -10.34 -21.27
N MET A 77 24.01 -10.43 -20.43
CA MET A 77 24.35 -11.64 -19.69
C MET A 77 23.25 -12.01 -18.69
N VAL A 78 22.72 -11.02 -17.94
CA VAL A 78 21.68 -11.24 -16.92
C VAL A 78 20.30 -11.47 -17.56
N ASN A 79 20.03 -10.91 -18.74
CA ASN A 79 18.82 -11.24 -19.51
C ASN A 79 18.84 -12.65 -20.12
N ASN A 80 19.97 -13.34 -20.13
CA ASN A 80 19.99 -14.77 -20.38
C ASN A 80 19.55 -15.54 -19.13
N LYS A 81 18.32 -16.05 -19.15
CA LYS A 81 17.73 -16.83 -18.05
C LYS A 81 18.56 -18.08 -17.72
N GLU A 82 19.17 -18.72 -18.72
CA GLU A 82 20.01 -19.91 -18.51
C GLU A 82 21.31 -19.55 -17.79
N ASN A 83 21.96 -18.45 -18.19
CA ASN A 83 23.17 -17.97 -17.53
C ASN A 83 22.91 -17.70 -16.05
N VAL A 84 21.85 -16.96 -15.73
CA VAL A 84 21.54 -16.60 -14.34
C VAL A 84 21.16 -17.82 -13.52
N LYS A 85 20.39 -18.75 -14.09
CA LYS A 85 20.00 -20.00 -13.41
C LYS A 85 21.21 -20.88 -13.09
N LYS A 86 22.17 -20.97 -14.02
CA LYS A 86 23.37 -21.80 -13.86
C LYS A 86 24.46 -21.11 -13.03
N TYR A 87 24.57 -19.79 -13.16
CA TYR A 87 25.64 -18.98 -12.57
C TYR A 87 25.09 -17.68 -11.94
N PRO A 88 24.41 -17.77 -10.78
CA PRO A 88 23.86 -16.62 -10.06
C PRO A 88 24.85 -15.47 -9.81
N GLN A 89 26.15 -15.77 -9.69
CA GLN A 89 27.21 -14.79 -9.49
C GLN A 89 27.29 -13.71 -10.60
N ILE A 90 26.76 -13.98 -11.79
CA ILE A 90 26.69 -12.99 -12.88
C ILE A 90 25.73 -11.86 -12.51
N ALA A 91 24.56 -12.19 -11.94
CA ALA A 91 23.58 -11.23 -11.45
C ALA A 91 24.13 -10.42 -10.26
N GLU A 92 24.81 -11.07 -9.32
CA GLU A 92 25.45 -10.41 -8.19
C GLU A 92 26.55 -9.44 -8.64
N ALA A 93 27.36 -9.85 -9.62
CA ALA A 93 28.39 -8.99 -10.20
C ALA A 93 27.79 -7.76 -10.91
N PHE A 94 26.62 -7.90 -11.54
CA PHE A 94 25.91 -6.77 -12.17
C PHE A 94 25.48 -5.74 -11.12
N GLU A 95 24.88 -6.20 -10.02
CA GLU A 95 24.52 -5.35 -8.88
C GLU A 95 25.75 -4.62 -8.32
N ALA A 96 26.81 -5.40 -8.04
CA ALA A 96 28.01 -4.94 -7.37
C ALA A 96 28.79 -3.94 -8.21
N TYR A 97 28.82 -4.10 -9.54
CA TYR A 97 29.51 -3.19 -10.45
C TYR A 97 29.02 -1.75 -10.25
N GLY A 98 27.71 -1.52 -10.31
CA GLY A 98 27.16 -0.17 -10.14
C GLY A 98 27.28 0.34 -8.70
N ARG A 99 27.31 -0.54 -7.69
CA ARG A 99 27.56 -0.15 -6.29
C ARG A 99 28.98 0.35 -6.07
N VAL A 100 29.97 -0.32 -6.66
CA VAL A 100 31.40 -0.01 -6.53
C VAL A 100 31.83 1.15 -7.45
N ARG A 101 31.25 1.24 -8.65
CA ARG A 101 31.64 2.24 -9.66
C ARG A 101 30.79 3.51 -9.63
N GLY A 102 29.50 3.41 -9.27
CA GLY A 102 28.57 4.53 -9.21
C GLY A 102 29.08 5.74 -8.41
N PRO A 103 29.65 5.55 -7.21
CA PRO A 103 30.24 6.64 -6.44
C PRO A 103 31.29 7.48 -7.17
N LYS A 104 32.06 6.86 -8.07
CA LYS A 104 33.16 7.52 -8.79
C LYS A 104 32.67 8.53 -9.84
N THR A 105 31.38 8.51 -10.17
CA THR A 105 30.80 9.37 -11.21
C THR A 105 29.90 10.46 -10.64
N THR A 106 29.80 10.56 -9.32
CA THR A 106 28.93 11.53 -8.63
C THR A 106 29.30 12.98 -8.95
N GLY A 107 28.32 13.74 -9.49
CA GLY A 107 28.51 15.12 -9.92
C GLY A 107 29.36 15.30 -11.20
N SER A 108 29.79 14.20 -11.85
CA SER A 108 30.66 14.26 -13.04
C SER A 108 29.90 14.47 -14.34
N PHE A 109 28.60 14.17 -14.37
CA PHE A 109 27.76 14.26 -15.56
C PHE A 109 26.85 15.47 -15.50
N PRO A 110 26.68 16.21 -16.62
CA PRO A 110 25.65 17.22 -16.73
C PRO A 110 24.28 16.58 -16.93
N VAL A 111 23.22 17.32 -16.58
CA VAL A 111 21.82 16.90 -16.77
C VAL A 111 21.57 16.51 -18.23
N GLY A 112 20.86 15.40 -18.45
CA GLY A 112 20.50 14.89 -19.78
C GLY A 112 21.58 14.07 -20.51
N VAL A 113 22.81 14.00 -19.98
CA VAL A 113 23.96 13.31 -20.61
C VAL A 113 24.41 12.07 -19.82
N GLY A 114 23.64 11.66 -18.82
CA GLY A 114 23.89 10.43 -18.06
C GLY A 114 23.95 9.19 -18.94
N LEU A 115 24.55 8.10 -18.44
CA LEU A 115 24.67 6.84 -19.21
C LEU A 115 23.30 6.19 -19.49
N MET A 116 22.39 6.36 -18.52
CA MET A 116 20.97 6.04 -18.64
C MET A 116 20.20 7.35 -18.49
N ARG A 117 18.99 7.41 -19.05
CA ARG A 117 18.15 8.61 -18.98
C ARG A 117 16.71 8.22 -18.73
N VAL A 118 16.09 8.87 -17.74
CA VAL A 118 14.65 8.87 -17.51
C VAL A 118 13.98 9.62 -18.64
N ILE A 119 13.00 8.98 -19.26
CA ILE A 119 12.10 9.60 -20.22
C ILE A 119 10.79 9.91 -19.49
N PRO A 120 10.31 11.16 -19.52
CA PRO A 120 9.02 11.49 -18.93
C PRO A 120 7.91 10.63 -19.54
N ILE A 121 6.92 10.27 -18.71
CA ILE A 121 5.67 9.75 -19.21
C ILE A 121 5.07 10.81 -20.13
N GLU A 122 4.82 10.43 -21.39
CA GLU A 122 4.53 11.38 -22.45
C GLU A 122 3.28 12.23 -22.16
N GLN A 123 2.24 11.61 -21.59
CA GLN A 123 1.03 12.30 -21.16
C GLN A 123 1.31 13.42 -20.14
N ALA A 124 2.33 13.27 -19.29
CA ALA A 124 2.69 14.26 -18.28
C ALA A 124 3.38 15.52 -18.86
N ILE A 125 3.83 15.47 -20.12
CA ILE A 125 4.50 16.59 -20.80
C ILE A 125 3.72 17.13 -22.00
N MET A 126 2.55 16.57 -22.33
CA MET A 126 1.73 17.03 -23.47
C MET A 126 1.36 18.51 -23.39
N GLY A 127 1.18 19.05 -22.18
CA GLY A 127 0.88 20.46 -21.94
C GLY A 127 2.10 21.39 -21.89
N GLU A 128 3.33 20.87 -21.93
CA GLU A 128 4.55 21.68 -21.91
C GLU A 128 4.89 22.16 -23.32
N THR A 129 4.93 23.48 -23.52
CA THR A 129 5.19 24.10 -24.82
C THR A 129 6.62 23.93 -25.29
N ARG A 130 7.56 23.75 -24.35
CA ARG A 130 8.97 23.49 -24.63
C ARG A 130 9.30 22.01 -24.74
N ARG A 131 8.34 21.10 -24.95
CA ARG A 131 8.65 19.67 -25.12
C ARG A 131 9.53 19.42 -26.35
N ALA A 132 10.35 18.38 -26.30
CA ALA A 132 11.18 17.95 -27.42
C ALA A 132 10.96 16.47 -27.69
N SER A 133 11.02 16.09 -28.96
CA SER A 133 10.69 14.74 -29.41
C SER A 133 11.62 13.67 -28.84
N TYR A 134 12.88 13.99 -28.51
CA TYR A 134 13.80 13.07 -27.81
C TYR A 134 13.44 12.81 -26.34
N GLU A 135 12.36 13.42 -25.83
CA GLU A 135 11.79 13.14 -24.50
C GLU A 135 10.46 12.39 -24.60
N GLU A 136 10.07 11.96 -25.80
CA GLU A 136 8.79 11.30 -26.07
C GLU A 136 9.03 9.81 -26.37
N VAL A 137 8.35 8.93 -25.64
CA VAL A 137 8.44 7.47 -25.85
C VAL A 137 7.94 7.13 -27.25
N SER A 138 6.87 7.79 -27.70
CA SER A 138 6.27 7.57 -29.02
C SER A 138 7.24 7.84 -30.16
N LYS A 139 8.18 8.79 -30.02
CA LYS A 139 9.23 9.02 -31.02
C LYS A 139 10.01 7.74 -31.26
N TYR A 140 10.55 7.15 -30.19
CA TYR A 140 11.43 5.99 -30.28
C TYR A 140 10.70 4.76 -30.83
N LEU A 141 9.46 4.56 -30.41
CA LEU A 141 8.63 3.46 -30.93
C LEU A 141 8.23 3.69 -32.39
N ASN A 142 8.04 4.93 -32.85
CA ASN A 142 7.63 5.17 -34.23
C ASN A 142 8.79 5.16 -35.23
N ASP A 143 10.00 5.47 -34.77
CA ASP A 143 11.22 5.49 -35.60
C ASP A 143 11.80 4.08 -35.85
N ASN A 144 11.18 3.02 -35.32
CA ASN A 144 11.66 1.64 -35.43
C ASN A 144 10.56 0.70 -35.95
N ASP A 145 10.99 -0.39 -36.60
CA ASP A 145 10.07 -1.38 -37.20
C ASP A 145 10.20 -2.78 -36.59
N ILE A 146 11.33 -3.09 -35.95
CA ILE A 146 11.59 -4.38 -35.30
C ILE A 146 11.63 -4.17 -33.79
N PHE A 147 10.87 -4.99 -33.06
CA PHE A 147 10.74 -4.91 -31.60
C PHE A 147 10.87 -6.28 -30.95
N SER A 148 11.47 -6.30 -29.77
CA SER A 148 11.38 -7.44 -28.87
C SER A 148 11.13 -6.96 -27.45
N VAL A 149 10.68 -7.87 -26.59
CA VAL A 149 10.61 -7.63 -25.15
C VAL A 149 11.24 -8.76 -24.36
N ALA A 150 11.87 -8.38 -23.25
CA ALA A 150 12.48 -9.28 -22.28
C ALA A 150 12.18 -8.85 -20.85
N ASP A 151 12.46 -9.74 -19.90
CA ASP A 151 12.34 -9.46 -18.47
C ASP A 151 13.35 -8.41 -18.01
N CYS A 152 13.04 -7.69 -16.93
CA CYS A 152 13.94 -6.67 -16.40
C CYS A 152 15.22 -7.27 -15.78
N SER A 153 16.39 -7.04 -16.40
CA SER A 153 17.70 -7.50 -15.89
C SER A 153 17.98 -7.07 -14.44
N CYS A 154 17.64 -5.83 -14.09
CA CYS A 154 17.84 -5.30 -12.74
C CYS A 154 16.98 -6.05 -11.69
N ARG A 155 15.72 -6.38 -12.02
CA ARG A 155 14.84 -7.13 -11.12
C ARG A 155 15.22 -8.59 -11.04
N THR A 156 15.65 -9.19 -12.14
CA THR A 156 16.24 -10.53 -12.16
C THR A 156 17.43 -10.60 -11.21
N ALA A 157 18.35 -9.62 -11.28
CA ALA A 157 19.50 -9.58 -10.40
C ALA A 157 19.11 -9.48 -8.92
N ARG A 158 18.15 -8.60 -8.58
CA ARG A 158 17.64 -8.46 -7.22
C ARG A 158 16.92 -9.71 -6.73
N ALA A 159 16.12 -10.36 -7.59
CA ALA A 159 15.38 -11.57 -7.22
C ALA A 159 16.32 -12.74 -6.90
N VAL A 160 17.39 -12.92 -7.67
CA VAL A 160 18.42 -13.94 -7.41
C VAL A 160 19.08 -13.75 -6.04
N MET A 161 19.25 -12.49 -5.62
CA MET A 161 19.81 -12.14 -4.32
C MET A 161 18.79 -12.22 -3.17
N GLY A 162 17.52 -12.56 -3.44
CA GLY A 162 16.44 -12.52 -2.44
C GLY A 162 15.99 -11.09 -2.08
N GLU A 163 16.36 -10.11 -2.90
CA GLU A 163 16.13 -8.69 -2.68
C GLU A 163 15.09 -8.07 -3.63
N GLY A 164 14.26 -8.87 -4.30
CA GLY A 164 13.22 -8.35 -5.19
C GLY A 164 12.22 -7.44 -4.46
N CYS A 165 11.59 -6.50 -5.16
CA CYS A 165 10.65 -5.53 -4.56
C CYS A 165 9.17 -5.74 -4.92
N GLY A 166 8.79 -6.93 -5.39
CA GLY A 166 7.41 -7.33 -5.67
C GLY A 166 6.83 -6.84 -7.00
N HIS A 167 7.37 -5.76 -7.57
CA HIS A 167 6.82 -5.21 -8.81
C HIS A 167 7.09 -6.13 -10.03
N LEU A 168 6.19 -6.11 -11.02
CA LEU A 168 6.22 -6.90 -12.27
C LEU A 168 7.60 -6.98 -12.96
N SER A 169 8.13 -8.18 -13.18
CA SER A 169 9.46 -8.39 -13.80
C SER A 169 9.41 -8.75 -15.28
N GLU A 170 8.35 -9.41 -15.71
CA GLU A 170 8.17 -9.94 -17.05
C GLU A 170 7.79 -8.84 -18.05
N ASP A 171 8.28 -8.95 -19.28
CA ASP A 171 7.98 -8.03 -20.39
C ASP A 171 8.24 -6.55 -20.07
N MET A 172 9.34 -6.24 -19.37
CA MET A 172 9.63 -4.88 -18.88
C MET A 172 10.69 -4.13 -19.71
N CYS A 173 11.51 -4.83 -20.47
CA CYS A 173 12.58 -4.24 -21.26
C CYS A 173 12.25 -4.41 -22.74
N ILE A 174 11.88 -3.32 -23.42
CA ILE A 174 11.61 -3.28 -24.85
C ILE A 174 12.92 -2.97 -25.57
N GLN A 175 13.29 -3.78 -26.57
CA GLN A 175 14.39 -3.50 -27.49
C GLN A 175 13.86 -3.12 -28.86
N MET A 176 14.63 -2.33 -29.59
CA MET A 176 14.26 -1.78 -30.89
C MET A 176 15.41 -1.91 -31.89
N GLY A 177 15.05 -2.10 -33.16
CA GLY A 177 16.01 -2.16 -34.27
C GLY A 177 17.06 -3.25 -34.06
N HIS A 178 18.35 -2.90 -34.11
CA HIS A 178 19.44 -3.88 -33.98
C HIS A 178 19.40 -4.64 -32.65
N ALA A 179 19.02 -3.99 -31.54
CA ALA A 179 18.93 -4.69 -30.27
C ALA A 179 17.77 -5.70 -30.27
N ALA A 180 16.64 -5.37 -30.90
CA ALA A 180 15.52 -6.30 -31.02
C ALA A 180 15.91 -7.57 -31.79
N GLU A 181 16.53 -7.41 -32.96
CA GLU A 181 17.00 -8.54 -33.75
C GLU A 181 17.98 -9.42 -32.96
N TYR A 182 18.93 -8.85 -32.22
CA TYR A 182 19.84 -9.61 -31.36
C TYR A 182 19.08 -10.44 -30.29
N TYR A 183 18.09 -9.84 -29.63
CA TYR A 183 17.30 -10.53 -28.58
C TYR A 183 16.48 -11.68 -29.15
N ILE A 184 15.91 -11.50 -30.35
CA ILE A 184 15.17 -12.53 -31.09
C ILE A 184 16.11 -13.67 -31.47
N ARG A 185 17.25 -13.34 -32.11
CA ARG A 185 18.23 -14.33 -32.59
C ARG A 185 18.84 -15.17 -31.47
N THR A 186 19.01 -14.59 -30.29
CA THR A 186 19.59 -15.28 -29.13
C THR A 186 18.55 -15.94 -28.22
N GLY A 187 17.26 -15.85 -28.56
CA GLY A 187 16.16 -16.44 -27.79
C GLY A 187 15.95 -15.83 -26.39
N ARG A 188 16.49 -14.63 -26.14
CA ARG A 188 16.40 -13.95 -24.83
C ARG A 188 15.13 -13.12 -24.67
N GLY A 189 14.62 -12.62 -25.78
CA GLY A 189 13.39 -11.84 -25.84
C GLY A 189 12.44 -12.45 -26.86
N ARG A 190 11.16 -12.15 -26.71
CA ARG A 190 10.13 -12.49 -27.70
C ARG A 190 9.92 -11.30 -28.62
N GLU A 191 9.71 -11.57 -29.91
CA GLU A 191 9.30 -10.56 -30.88
C GLU A 191 7.89 -10.04 -30.53
N ILE A 192 7.68 -8.74 -30.73
CA ILE A 192 6.40 -8.07 -30.47
C ILE A 192 6.07 -7.08 -31.58
N THR A 193 4.80 -6.70 -31.68
CA THR A 193 4.42 -5.60 -32.59
C THR A 193 4.64 -4.23 -31.94
N ARG A 194 4.58 -3.18 -32.74
CA ARG A 194 4.64 -1.79 -32.25
C ARG A 194 3.46 -1.49 -31.32
N GLU A 195 2.26 -1.96 -31.65
CA GLU A 195 1.05 -1.79 -30.85
C GLU A 195 1.23 -2.43 -29.47
N GLU A 196 1.75 -3.65 -29.43
CA GLU A 196 2.06 -4.34 -28.18
C GLU A 196 3.12 -3.59 -27.36
N ALA A 197 4.13 -2.99 -27.99
CA ALA A 197 5.11 -2.15 -27.30
C ALA A 197 4.42 -0.94 -26.60
N PHE A 198 3.46 -0.28 -27.26
CA PHE A 198 2.66 0.78 -26.64
C PHE A 198 1.79 0.27 -25.48
N GLU A 199 1.21 -0.93 -25.61
CA GLU A 199 0.43 -1.55 -24.53
C GLU A 199 1.29 -1.86 -23.31
N ILE A 200 2.52 -2.34 -23.51
CA ILE A 200 3.48 -2.60 -22.43
C ILE A 200 3.86 -1.29 -21.71
N ILE A 201 4.12 -0.22 -22.46
CA ILE A 201 4.39 1.12 -21.91
C ILE A 201 3.22 1.58 -21.04
N LYS A 202 2.00 1.51 -21.55
CA LYS A 202 0.80 1.90 -20.81
C LYS A 202 0.60 1.04 -19.56
N LYS A 203 0.77 -0.28 -19.66
CA LYS A 203 0.67 -1.21 -18.53
C LYS A 203 1.70 -0.87 -17.46
N ALA A 204 2.94 -0.54 -17.85
CA ALA A 204 3.98 -0.13 -16.92
C ALA A 204 3.60 1.17 -16.18
N GLU A 205 3.09 2.17 -16.89
CA GLU A 205 2.64 3.44 -16.31
C GLU A 205 1.48 3.27 -15.31
N GLU A 206 0.48 2.45 -15.68
CA GLU A 206 -0.65 2.09 -14.81
C GLU A 206 -0.16 1.45 -13.49
N ASN A 207 0.87 0.60 -13.58
CA ASN A 207 1.54 -0.06 -12.44
C ASN A 207 2.55 0.84 -11.69
N GLY A 208 2.61 2.14 -11.99
CA GLY A 208 3.47 3.08 -11.27
C GLY A 208 4.95 3.02 -11.68
N LEU A 209 5.28 2.35 -12.78
CA LEU A 209 6.63 2.27 -13.33
C LEU A 209 6.91 3.43 -14.28
N MET A 210 8.17 3.77 -14.46
CA MET A 210 8.57 4.86 -15.34
C MET A 210 9.65 4.45 -16.35
N HIS A 211 9.82 5.24 -17.39
CA HIS A 211 10.63 4.87 -18.54
C HIS A 211 12.07 5.33 -18.40
N GLN A 212 12.99 4.45 -18.79
CA GLN A 212 14.40 4.79 -18.94
C GLN A 212 14.95 4.25 -20.26
N ILE A 213 15.94 4.94 -20.82
CA ILE A 213 16.65 4.52 -22.02
C ILE A 213 18.17 4.50 -21.76
N PRO A 214 18.93 3.61 -22.40
CA PRO A 214 20.35 3.84 -22.64
C PRO A 214 20.54 5.16 -23.40
N ASN A 215 21.55 5.94 -23.03
CA ASN A 215 21.73 7.31 -23.54
C ASN A 215 23.14 7.51 -24.12
N LEU A 216 23.66 6.46 -24.76
CA LEU A 216 25.00 6.41 -25.37
C LEU A 216 24.99 6.34 -26.91
N ASP A 217 23.81 6.39 -27.54
CA ASP A 217 23.68 6.28 -29.01
C ASP A 217 23.59 7.65 -29.70
N GLY A 218 23.65 8.72 -28.92
CA GLY A 218 23.47 10.09 -29.38
C GLY A 218 22.06 10.63 -29.18
N SER A 219 21.91 11.94 -29.40
CA SER A 219 20.63 12.63 -29.17
C SER A 219 19.52 12.06 -30.06
N GLY A 220 18.36 11.82 -29.46
CA GLY A 220 17.18 11.29 -30.15
C GLY A 220 17.34 9.86 -30.67
N LYS A 221 18.34 9.10 -30.20
CA LYS A 221 18.57 7.70 -30.55
C LYS A 221 18.66 6.84 -29.29
N THR A 222 18.08 5.66 -29.35
CA THR A 222 18.24 4.59 -28.35
C THR A 222 17.82 3.27 -28.99
N HIS A 223 18.34 2.18 -28.46
CA HIS A 223 18.01 0.82 -28.88
C HIS A 223 17.14 0.08 -27.85
N ALA A 224 16.81 0.69 -26.71
CA ALA A 224 15.97 0.07 -25.69
C ALA A 224 15.19 1.07 -24.83
N ILE A 225 14.05 0.61 -24.31
CA ILE A 225 13.23 1.29 -23.30
C ILE A 225 12.96 0.32 -22.15
N CYS A 226 13.33 0.72 -20.94
CA CYS A 226 13.15 -0.05 -19.70
C CYS A 226 12.03 0.55 -18.85
N ASN A 227 11.14 -0.31 -18.35
CA ASN A 227 10.05 0.03 -17.43
C ASN A 227 10.48 -0.17 -15.96
N CYS A 228 10.95 0.91 -15.35
CA CYS A 228 11.74 0.89 -14.13
C CYS A 228 10.96 1.30 -12.87
N CYS A 229 11.38 0.72 -11.74
CA CYS A 229 11.03 1.15 -10.38
C CYS A 229 12.30 1.61 -9.64
N GLY A 230 12.20 2.54 -8.69
CA GLY A 230 13.35 2.93 -7.86
C GLY A 230 13.89 1.80 -6.99
N CYS A 231 13.00 0.94 -6.50
CA CYS A 231 13.37 -0.12 -5.56
C CYS A 231 14.32 -1.20 -6.10
N SER A 232 14.37 -1.43 -7.42
CA SER A 232 15.25 -2.46 -8.01
C SER A 232 16.16 -1.95 -9.13
N CYS A 233 15.83 -0.83 -9.78
CA CYS A 233 16.62 -0.35 -10.91
C CYS A 233 18.04 0.06 -10.47
N LEU A 234 19.05 -0.60 -11.04
CA LEU A 234 20.45 -0.35 -10.69
C LEU A 234 20.95 1.01 -11.18
N SER A 235 20.27 1.59 -12.19
CA SER A 235 20.46 2.96 -12.65
C SER A 235 19.88 3.96 -11.65
N LEU A 236 18.62 3.81 -11.22
CA LEU A 236 17.99 4.77 -10.29
C LEU A 236 18.60 4.79 -8.91
N ARG A 237 19.27 3.71 -8.50
CA ARG A 237 20.15 3.72 -7.34
C ARG A 237 21.10 4.92 -7.33
N THR A 238 21.55 5.44 -8.48
CA THR A 238 22.39 6.65 -8.48
C THR A 238 21.65 7.87 -7.98
N ALA A 239 20.36 8.02 -8.31
CA ALA A 239 19.52 9.12 -7.81
C ALA A 239 19.20 8.94 -6.33
N GLU A 240 18.91 7.71 -5.88
CA GLU A 240 18.43 7.46 -4.52
C GLU A 240 19.58 7.20 -3.53
N MET A 241 20.42 6.20 -3.77
CA MET A 241 21.51 5.82 -2.87
C MET A 241 22.62 6.86 -2.85
N PHE A 242 23.07 7.31 -4.02
CA PHE A 242 24.16 8.29 -4.10
C PHE A 242 23.68 9.73 -4.14
N ILE A 243 22.36 9.98 -4.14
CA ILE A 243 21.77 11.32 -4.22
C ILE A 243 22.33 12.09 -5.44
N ASN A 244 22.51 11.38 -6.56
CA ASN A 244 23.13 11.87 -7.79
C ASN A 244 22.16 11.77 -8.98
N ALA A 245 21.02 12.45 -8.87
CA ALA A 245 19.97 12.37 -9.89
C ALA A 245 20.38 12.94 -11.26
N ASP A 246 21.42 13.79 -11.36
CA ASP A 246 21.94 14.29 -12.65
C ASP A 246 22.46 13.17 -13.57
N MET A 247 22.82 12.01 -13.01
CA MET A 247 23.25 10.83 -13.76
C MET A 247 22.13 10.16 -14.57
N VAL A 248 20.86 10.42 -14.22
CA VAL A 248 19.74 9.67 -14.81
C VAL A 248 18.52 10.54 -15.13
N ARG A 249 18.39 11.74 -14.59
CA ARG A 249 17.17 12.54 -14.73
C ARG A 249 16.91 13.00 -16.18
N SER A 250 15.64 13.27 -16.46
CA SER A 250 15.20 14.01 -17.65
C SER A 250 15.47 15.52 -17.51
N ASN A 251 15.05 16.30 -18.51
CA ASN A 251 15.08 17.75 -18.45
C ASN A 251 13.96 18.40 -17.61
N TYR A 252 13.09 17.59 -17.02
CA TYR A 252 11.88 18.05 -16.34
C TYR A 252 12.01 17.95 -14.82
N VAL A 253 11.27 18.80 -14.13
CA VAL A 253 11.14 18.77 -12.66
C VAL A 253 9.67 18.96 -12.30
N SER A 254 9.19 18.19 -11.34
CA SER A 254 7.84 18.33 -10.81
C SER A 254 7.66 19.67 -10.08
N LYS A 255 6.55 20.34 -10.35
CA LYS A 255 6.09 21.54 -9.65
C LYS A 255 4.70 21.29 -9.08
N VAL A 256 4.49 21.69 -7.83
CA VAL A 256 3.21 21.57 -7.14
C VAL A 256 2.56 22.94 -7.03
N ASP A 257 1.34 23.05 -7.54
CA ASP A 257 0.41 24.13 -7.23
C ASP A 257 -0.21 23.84 -5.86
N ARG A 258 0.23 24.58 -4.85
CA ARG A 258 -0.19 24.39 -3.46
C ARG A 258 -1.67 24.70 -3.26
N GLU A 259 -2.25 25.61 -4.03
CA GLU A 259 -3.66 26.00 -3.89
C GLU A 259 -4.57 24.86 -4.34
N LYS A 260 -4.23 24.23 -5.47
CA LYS A 260 -4.98 23.07 -5.99
C LYS A 260 -4.70 21.76 -5.23
N CYS A 261 -3.51 21.62 -4.65
CA CYS A 261 -3.11 20.37 -4.00
C CYS A 261 -3.99 20.05 -2.79
N VAL A 262 -4.46 18.81 -2.68
CA VAL A 262 -5.28 18.36 -1.53
C VAL A 262 -4.58 17.33 -0.65
N ALA A 263 -3.27 17.14 -0.84
CA ALA A 263 -2.46 16.18 -0.08
C ALA A 263 -3.08 14.77 0.01
N CYS A 264 -3.67 14.27 -1.09
CA CYS A 264 -4.24 12.91 -1.11
C CYS A 264 -3.18 11.82 -0.87
N GLY A 265 -1.94 12.07 -1.28
CA GLY A 265 -0.80 11.16 -1.11
C GLY A 265 -0.48 10.28 -2.32
N GLU A 266 -1.34 10.22 -3.34
CA GLU A 266 -1.13 9.36 -4.52
C GLU A 266 0.22 9.63 -5.21
N CYS A 267 0.57 10.90 -5.41
CA CYS A 267 1.85 11.31 -5.97
C CYS A 267 3.06 10.96 -5.08
N VAL A 268 2.86 10.91 -3.77
CA VAL A 268 3.90 10.54 -2.80
C VAL A 268 4.12 9.05 -2.89
N GLN A 269 3.08 8.21 -2.83
CA GLN A 269 3.18 6.74 -2.90
C GLN A 269 3.79 6.26 -4.24
N HIS A 270 3.48 6.93 -5.35
CA HIS A 270 3.97 6.56 -6.68
C HIS A 270 5.28 7.25 -7.09
N CYS A 271 5.88 8.09 -6.23
CA CYS A 271 7.18 8.67 -6.55
C CYS A 271 8.27 7.60 -6.56
N PRO A 272 9.00 7.38 -7.68
CA PRO A 272 9.98 6.31 -7.76
C PRO A 272 11.28 6.60 -6.99
N VAL A 273 11.56 7.85 -6.64
CA VAL A 273 12.84 8.26 -6.01
C VAL A 273 12.65 9.03 -4.70
N ASN A 274 11.47 8.92 -4.09
CA ASN A 274 11.08 9.63 -2.86
C ASN A 274 11.33 11.16 -2.86
N ALA A 275 11.17 11.80 -4.02
CA ALA A 275 11.28 13.25 -4.18
C ALA A 275 10.04 14.03 -3.74
N LEU A 276 8.92 13.37 -3.43
CA LEU A 276 7.69 14.01 -2.98
C LEU A 276 7.32 13.52 -1.59
N GLN A 277 6.90 14.45 -0.72
CA GLN A 277 6.43 14.18 0.64
C GLN A 277 5.18 15.02 0.92
N LEU A 278 4.28 14.53 1.76
CA LEU A 278 3.14 15.30 2.24
C LEU A 278 3.62 16.33 3.28
N GLY A 279 3.03 17.52 3.27
CA GLY A 279 3.29 18.54 4.26
C GLY A 279 2.05 19.36 4.58
N GLN A 280 2.27 20.46 5.30
CA GLN A 280 1.23 21.38 5.73
C GLN A 280 0.96 22.48 4.69
N LYS A 281 -0.31 22.83 4.53
CA LYS A 281 -0.78 23.98 3.74
C LYS A 281 -1.15 25.18 4.61
N LEU A 282 -1.80 24.94 5.76
CA LEU A 282 -2.32 25.99 6.64
C LEU A 282 -1.22 26.93 7.15
N CYS A 283 -1.59 28.20 7.37
CA CYS A 283 -0.72 29.16 8.03
C CYS A 283 -0.42 28.73 9.48
N SER A 284 0.80 28.98 9.93
CA SER A 284 1.25 28.63 11.27
C SER A 284 2.16 29.71 11.86
N LYS A 285 2.18 29.78 13.18
CA LYS A 285 3.14 30.56 13.98
C LYS A 285 4.56 29.99 13.86
N GLU A 286 4.67 28.70 13.56
CA GLU A 286 5.94 28.00 13.35
C GLU A 286 6.30 27.87 11.86
N PRO A 287 7.60 27.70 11.53
CA PRO A 287 8.03 27.55 10.14
C PRO A 287 7.42 26.31 9.47
N VAL A 288 6.69 26.53 8.37
CA VAL A 288 6.13 25.44 7.54
C VAL A 288 7.12 25.06 6.44
N ILE A 289 7.37 23.76 6.28
CA ILE A 289 8.17 23.26 5.16
C ILE A 289 7.34 23.33 3.87
N THR A 290 7.68 24.29 3.01
CA THR A 290 7.01 24.48 1.70
C THR A 290 7.87 24.03 0.52
N THR A 291 9.15 23.77 0.74
CA THR A 291 10.10 23.25 -0.27
C THR A 291 11.20 22.48 0.46
N ILE A 292 11.60 21.33 -0.10
CA ILE A 292 12.77 20.59 0.40
C ILE A 292 14.01 21.17 -0.31
N LYS A 293 14.82 21.92 0.43
CA LYS A 293 16.08 22.50 -0.08
C LYS A 293 17.26 21.71 0.45
N ARG A 294 18.18 21.34 -0.43
CA ARG A 294 19.45 20.71 -0.08
C ARG A 294 20.55 21.77 -0.04
N GLU A 295 21.21 21.90 1.10
CA GLU A 295 22.31 22.86 1.30
C GLU A 295 23.55 22.50 0.46
N ASP A 296 23.86 21.21 0.41
CA ASP A 296 24.96 20.64 -0.34
C ASP A 296 24.43 19.66 -1.40
N THR A 297 25.03 19.68 -2.58
CA THR A 297 24.71 18.74 -3.66
C THR A 297 25.99 18.19 -4.29
N PRO A 298 25.92 17.07 -5.01
CA PRO A 298 27.02 16.61 -5.87
C PRO A 298 27.56 17.65 -6.85
N ARG A 299 26.77 18.68 -7.20
CA ARG A 299 27.15 19.71 -8.19
C ARG A 299 28.22 20.68 -7.68
N ASP A 300 28.32 20.83 -6.36
CA ASP A 300 29.06 21.94 -5.73
C ASP A 300 29.80 21.55 -4.45
N THR A 301 29.76 20.27 -4.05
CA THR A 301 30.38 19.76 -2.82
C THR A 301 31.07 18.42 -3.10
N GLU A 302 32.14 18.10 -2.38
CA GLU A 302 32.70 16.74 -2.39
C GLU A 302 31.68 15.76 -1.82
N TRP A 303 31.54 14.60 -2.47
CA TRP A 303 30.42 13.69 -2.22
C TRP A 303 30.92 12.30 -1.86
N GLY A 304 31.15 12.09 -0.56
CA GLY A 304 31.59 10.83 0.00
C GLY A 304 30.44 10.00 0.56
N GLU A 305 30.79 8.86 1.15
CA GLU A 305 29.87 7.91 1.80
C GLU A 305 29.00 8.57 2.89
N ASP A 306 29.51 9.61 3.55
CA ASP A 306 28.80 10.42 4.55
C ASP A 306 27.55 11.15 4.01
N ARG A 307 27.41 11.24 2.68
CA ARG A 307 26.30 11.90 2.00
C ARG A 307 25.39 10.93 1.25
N TRP A 308 25.61 9.63 1.36
CA TRP A 308 24.80 8.62 0.68
C TRP A 308 23.61 8.20 1.54
N ASN A 309 22.57 7.70 0.88
CA ASN A 309 21.44 7.01 1.49
C ASN A 309 21.53 5.51 1.21
N VAL A 310 22.35 4.78 1.97
CA VAL A 310 22.52 3.33 1.78
C VAL A 310 21.22 2.55 2.00
N ASP A 311 20.32 3.08 2.84
CA ASP A 311 19.04 2.45 3.22
C ASP A 311 17.85 2.94 2.37
N TYR A 312 18.10 3.53 1.20
CA TYR A 312 17.07 4.15 0.35
C TYR A 312 15.86 3.25 0.03
N ARG A 313 16.04 1.93 0.10
CA ARG A 313 15.01 0.93 -0.20
C ARG A 313 14.09 0.65 0.99
N THR A 314 14.40 1.17 2.18
CA THR A 314 13.67 0.88 3.42
C THR A 314 13.35 2.11 4.27
N ASN A 315 13.96 3.28 3.97
CA ASN A 315 13.80 4.52 4.74
C ASN A 315 13.05 5.63 3.99
N ARG A 316 12.17 5.25 3.05
CA ARG A 316 11.25 6.18 2.37
C ARG A 316 10.48 7.00 3.42
N LYS A 317 10.38 8.32 3.20
CA LYS A 317 9.54 9.21 4.01
C LYS A 317 8.28 9.60 3.25
N ASP A 318 7.12 9.51 3.88
CA ASP A 318 5.85 9.97 3.29
C ASP A 318 5.49 11.40 3.65
N VAL A 319 6.03 11.91 4.76
CA VAL A 319 5.68 13.20 5.34
C VAL A 319 6.96 13.97 5.67
N VAL A 320 6.93 15.30 5.45
CA VAL A 320 7.99 16.20 5.91
C VAL A 320 8.00 16.27 7.44
N ASP A 321 9.12 16.68 8.04
CA ASP A 321 9.26 16.60 9.51
C ASP A 321 8.18 17.42 10.27
N THR A 322 7.66 18.52 9.69
CA THR A 322 6.58 19.33 10.28
C THR A 322 5.19 18.69 10.23
N GLY A 323 5.02 17.52 9.61
CA GLY A 323 3.76 16.77 9.58
C GLY A 323 2.80 17.14 8.44
N THR A 324 1.68 16.39 8.37
CA THR A 324 0.60 16.58 7.38
C THR A 324 -0.79 16.51 8.03
N SER A 325 -1.85 16.39 7.21
CA SER A 325 -3.23 16.50 7.65
C SER A 325 -3.63 15.45 8.69
N PRO A 326 -4.18 15.88 9.84
CA PRO A 326 -4.57 14.98 10.93
C PRO A 326 -5.53 13.87 10.49
N CYS A 327 -6.50 14.18 9.62
CA CYS A 327 -7.52 13.22 9.19
C CYS A 327 -6.95 12.00 8.43
N LYS A 328 -5.88 12.16 7.63
CA LYS A 328 -5.19 11.04 6.98
C LYS A 328 -4.34 10.25 7.99
N THR A 329 -3.68 10.96 8.90
CA THR A 329 -2.80 10.34 9.91
C THR A 329 -3.58 9.51 10.93
N ALA A 330 -4.76 9.97 11.34
CA ALA A 330 -5.61 9.32 12.35
C ALA A 330 -6.47 8.17 11.79
N CYS A 331 -6.63 8.09 10.47
CA CYS A 331 -7.33 6.96 9.83
C CYS A 331 -6.37 5.76 9.73
N PRO A 332 -6.70 4.59 10.29
CA PRO A 332 -5.81 3.41 10.22
C PRO A 332 -5.50 2.94 8.79
N ALA A 333 -6.39 3.18 7.83
CA ALA A 333 -6.17 2.87 6.41
C ALA A 333 -5.50 4.02 5.63
N HIS A 334 -5.27 5.17 6.27
CA HIS A 334 -4.72 6.40 5.69
C HIS A 334 -5.44 6.87 4.41
N ILE A 335 -6.77 6.78 4.42
CA ILE A 335 -7.62 7.21 3.29
C ILE A 335 -7.36 8.69 2.97
N ALA A 336 -7.37 9.04 1.68
CA ALA A 336 -7.19 10.40 1.19
C ALA A 336 -8.40 11.33 1.46
N VAL A 337 -8.67 11.62 2.74
CA VAL A 337 -9.86 12.36 3.20
C VAL A 337 -10.06 13.70 2.48
N GLN A 338 -9.06 14.57 2.49
CA GLN A 338 -9.13 15.84 1.78
C GLN A 338 -9.36 15.67 0.26
N GLY A 339 -8.84 14.59 -0.31
CA GLY A 339 -8.99 14.29 -1.73
C GLY A 339 -10.42 13.97 -2.12
N TYR A 340 -11.06 13.02 -1.43
CA TYR A 340 -12.43 12.64 -1.78
C TYR A 340 -13.44 13.73 -1.38
N ILE A 341 -13.18 14.50 -0.31
CA ILE A 341 -14.01 15.68 0.04
C ILE A 341 -13.95 16.70 -1.09
N LYS A 342 -12.76 16.98 -1.64
CA LYS A 342 -12.62 17.94 -2.76
C LYS A 342 -13.31 17.45 -4.03
N LEU A 343 -13.22 16.16 -4.34
CA LEU A 343 -13.92 15.57 -5.49
C LEU A 343 -15.45 15.65 -5.30
N ALA A 344 -15.94 15.33 -4.10
CA ALA A 344 -17.35 15.44 -3.76
C ALA A 344 -17.86 16.89 -3.84
N SER A 345 -17.08 17.87 -3.38
CA SER A 345 -17.42 19.30 -3.51
C SER A 345 -17.57 19.76 -4.97
N GLN A 346 -17.00 19.00 -5.92
CA GLN A 346 -17.06 19.26 -7.37
C GLN A 346 -18.13 18.40 -8.07
N GLY A 347 -18.91 17.60 -7.33
CA GLY A 347 -19.87 16.65 -7.90
C GLY A 347 -19.21 15.42 -8.56
N ARG A 348 -17.90 15.22 -8.40
CA ARG A 348 -17.12 14.13 -9.01
C ARG A 348 -17.16 12.87 -8.13
N TYR A 349 -18.36 12.36 -7.85
CA TYR A 349 -18.58 11.33 -6.86
C TYR A 349 -17.96 9.97 -7.21
N THR A 350 -18.00 9.55 -8.48
CA THR A 350 -17.37 8.29 -8.93
C THR A 350 -15.86 8.31 -8.70
N GLU A 351 -15.19 9.43 -8.98
CA GLU A 351 -13.76 9.57 -8.76
C GLU A 351 -13.40 9.65 -7.27
N ALA A 352 -14.30 10.23 -6.46
CA ALA A 352 -14.18 10.26 -5.00
C ALA A 352 -14.29 8.84 -4.43
N LEU A 353 -15.26 8.06 -4.90
CA LEU A 353 -15.46 6.66 -4.53
C LEU A 353 -14.26 5.79 -4.90
N GLU A 354 -13.75 5.93 -6.13
CA GLU A 354 -12.53 5.25 -6.58
C GLU A 354 -11.34 5.58 -5.66
N LEU A 355 -11.17 6.86 -5.31
CA LEU A 355 -10.08 7.28 -4.42
C LEU A 355 -10.21 6.69 -3.01
N ILE A 356 -11.44 6.51 -2.49
CA ILE A 356 -11.67 5.83 -1.22
C ILE A 356 -11.32 4.33 -1.35
N LYS A 357 -11.79 3.68 -2.42
CA LYS A 357 -11.58 2.24 -2.67
C LYS A 357 -10.13 1.83 -2.88
N HIS A 358 -9.25 2.77 -3.22
CA HIS A 358 -7.81 2.53 -3.21
C HIS A 358 -7.30 2.05 -1.83
N GLU A 359 -7.93 2.50 -0.74
CA GLU A 359 -7.52 2.20 0.64
C GLU A 359 -8.58 1.45 1.46
N ASN A 360 -9.85 1.50 1.05
CA ASN A 360 -10.94 0.87 1.77
C ASN A 360 -11.97 0.26 0.80
N PRO A 361 -12.06 -1.08 0.68
CA PRO A 361 -13.04 -1.75 -0.18
C PRO A 361 -14.47 -1.72 0.38
N PHE A 362 -14.69 -1.30 1.62
CA PHE A 362 -15.99 -1.24 2.29
C PHE A 362 -16.39 0.18 2.73
N PRO A 363 -16.42 1.17 1.82
CA PRO A 363 -16.75 2.55 2.17
C PRO A 363 -18.19 2.72 2.70
N ALA A 364 -19.17 1.95 2.23
CA ALA A 364 -20.57 2.06 2.65
C ALA A 364 -20.80 1.50 4.05
N VAL A 365 -20.14 0.39 4.39
CA VAL A 365 -20.06 -0.12 5.77
C VAL A 365 -19.36 0.92 6.65
N CYS A 366 -18.17 1.39 6.27
CA CYS A 366 -17.42 2.33 7.09
C CYS A 366 -18.13 3.67 7.27
N GLY A 367 -18.97 4.11 6.33
CA GLY A 367 -19.78 5.33 6.47
C GLY A 367 -20.87 5.24 7.55
N ARG A 368 -21.06 4.08 8.18
CA ARG A 368 -22.11 3.84 9.20
C ARG A 368 -21.57 3.50 10.57
N ILE A 369 -20.44 2.79 10.62
CA ILE A 369 -19.92 2.18 11.86
C ILE A 369 -18.49 2.64 12.21
N CYS A 370 -17.88 3.53 11.42
CA CYS A 370 -16.52 3.98 11.67
C CYS A 370 -16.44 4.76 13.00
N PRO A 371 -15.35 4.63 13.79
CA PRO A 371 -15.18 5.39 15.03
C PRO A 371 -14.86 6.88 14.81
N ARG A 372 -14.76 7.33 13.55
CA ARG A 372 -14.56 8.73 13.15
C ARG A 372 -13.31 9.39 13.74
N ASN A 373 -12.23 8.64 13.98
CA ASN A 373 -10.94 9.19 14.42
C ASN A 373 -10.43 10.36 13.55
N CYS A 374 -10.74 10.34 12.25
CA CYS A 374 -10.44 11.42 11.33
C CYS A 374 -11.20 12.72 11.63
N GLU A 375 -12.42 12.64 12.16
CA GLU A 375 -13.21 13.78 12.64
C GLU A 375 -12.69 14.26 14.00
N SER A 376 -12.43 13.33 14.93
CA SER A 376 -11.86 13.65 16.25
C SER A 376 -10.52 14.39 16.14
N ALA A 377 -9.69 14.02 15.16
CA ALA A 377 -8.41 14.66 14.91
C ALA A 377 -8.52 15.96 14.07
N CYS A 378 -9.67 16.23 13.46
CA CYS A 378 -9.85 17.29 12.46
C CYS A 378 -9.39 18.66 12.98
N THR A 379 -8.54 19.36 12.23
CA THR A 379 -8.03 20.69 12.59
C THR A 379 -9.15 21.72 12.75
N ARG A 380 -10.26 21.58 12.02
CA ARG A 380 -11.40 22.50 12.14
C ARG A 380 -12.09 22.43 13.51
N GLY A 381 -11.97 21.32 14.24
CA GLY A 381 -12.48 21.22 15.61
C GLY A 381 -11.80 22.14 16.62
N ASN A 382 -10.63 22.71 16.28
CA ASN A 382 -9.98 23.76 17.09
C ASN A 382 -10.52 25.17 16.76
N LEU A 383 -11.37 25.31 15.73
CA LEU A 383 -12.02 26.55 15.32
C LEU A 383 -13.50 26.55 15.71
N ASP A 384 -14.25 25.56 15.20
CA ASP A 384 -15.67 25.37 15.48
C ASP A 384 -16.00 23.87 15.70
N GLU A 385 -16.72 23.23 14.77
CA GLU A 385 -17.03 21.81 14.80
C GLU A 385 -16.28 21.07 13.69
N PRO A 386 -15.80 19.83 13.91
CA PRO A 386 -15.19 19.01 12.88
C PRO A 386 -16.05 18.87 11.61
N ILE A 387 -15.39 18.51 10.50
CA ILE A 387 -16.09 18.14 9.28
C ILE A 387 -16.85 16.82 9.51
N ALA A 388 -18.08 16.70 9.02
CA ALA A 388 -18.83 15.44 8.97
C ALA A 388 -18.31 14.51 7.87
N ILE A 389 -17.05 14.09 8.02
CA ILE A 389 -16.28 13.26 7.10
C ILE A 389 -16.98 11.93 6.83
N ASP A 390 -17.59 11.33 7.85
CA ASP A 390 -18.27 10.05 7.75
C ASP A 390 -19.60 10.15 6.98
N GLU A 391 -20.35 11.23 7.17
CA GLU A 391 -21.59 11.50 6.43
C GLU A 391 -21.31 11.81 4.95
N ILE A 392 -20.24 12.55 4.66
CA ILE A 392 -19.75 12.74 3.28
C ILE A 392 -19.39 11.38 2.66
N LYS A 393 -18.70 10.52 3.40
CA LYS A 393 -18.32 9.18 2.93
C LYS A 393 -19.56 8.30 2.68
N LYS A 394 -20.53 8.31 3.59
CA LYS A 394 -21.82 7.61 3.44
C LYS A 394 -22.51 8.08 2.17
N PHE A 395 -22.64 9.40 1.95
CA PHE A 395 -23.22 9.97 0.73
C PHE A 395 -22.53 9.47 -0.56
N ILE A 396 -21.21 9.50 -0.60
CA ILE A 396 -20.44 9.03 -1.78
C ILE A 396 -20.67 7.53 -1.99
N ALA A 397 -20.62 6.74 -0.91
CA ALA A 397 -20.71 5.29 -0.96
C ALA A 397 -22.12 4.77 -1.28
N GLU A 398 -23.18 5.53 -0.97
CA GLU A 398 -24.55 5.18 -1.37
C GLU A 398 -24.72 5.00 -2.88
N GLN A 399 -23.90 5.71 -3.67
CA GLN A 399 -23.92 5.58 -5.13
C GLN A 399 -23.44 4.20 -5.59
N ASP A 400 -22.55 3.58 -4.82
CA ASP A 400 -21.95 2.27 -5.12
C ASP A 400 -22.88 1.08 -4.79
N LEU A 401 -23.90 1.32 -3.97
CA LEU A 401 -24.87 0.30 -3.56
C LEU A 401 -25.82 -0.08 -4.70
N LYS A 402 -26.04 0.82 -5.66
CA LYS A 402 -26.84 0.53 -6.86
C LYS A 402 -25.95 -0.10 -7.92
N GLN A 403 -26.34 -1.27 -8.40
CA GLN A 403 -25.56 -2.03 -9.39
C GLN A 403 -25.22 -1.22 -10.65
N GLU A 404 -26.12 -0.33 -11.10
CA GLU A 404 -25.93 0.53 -12.27
C GLU A 404 -24.78 1.54 -12.14
N HIS A 405 -24.34 1.86 -10.91
CA HIS A 405 -23.34 2.90 -10.63
C HIS A 405 -22.16 2.37 -9.81
N ARG A 406 -22.13 1.06 -9.59
CA ARG A 406 -21.10 0.37 -8.80
C ARG A 406 -19.74 0.48 -9.46
N TYR A 407 -18.74 0.88 -8.68
CA TYR A 407 -17.35 0.90 -9.11
C TYR A 407 -16.69 -0.47 -8.86
N ILE A 408 -16.25 -1.12 -9.94
CA ILE A 408 -15.49 -2.36 -9.91
C ILE A 408 -14.08 -2.05 -10.41
N PRO A 409 -13.03 -2.27 -9.61
CA PRO A 409 -11.67 -2.08 -10.08
C PRO A 409 -11.33 -3.03 -11.21
N LYS A 410 -10.46 -2.58 -12.12
CA LYS A 410 -9.89 -3.43 -13.16
C LYS A 410 -8.88 -4.41 -12.55
N ILE A 411 -8.99 -5.69 -12.89
CA ILE A 411 -7.97 -6.70 -12.57
C ILE A 411 -6.69 -6.36 -13.34
N LYS A 412 -5.55 -6.31 -12.65
CA LYS A 412 -4.29 -5.82 -13.21
C LYS A 412 -3.54 -6.87 -14.02
N HIS A 413 -3.48 -8.10 -13.51
CA HIS A 413 -2.68 -9.19 -14.08
C HIS A 413 -3.44 -10.52 -14.01
N ASP A 414 -2.88 -11.57 -14.59
CA ASP A 414 -3.28 -12.96 -14.35
C ASP A 414 -2.05 -13.74 -13.90
N TYR A 415 -1.96 -14.03 -12.60
CA TYR A 415 -0.86 -14.82 -12.05
C TYR A 415 -1.14 -16.32 -12.04
N GLY A 416 -2.40 -16.74 -12.23
CA GLY A 416 -2.82 -18.15 -12.13
C GLY A 416 -2.67 -18.83 -10.75
N LYS A 417 -2.02 -18.19 -9.77
CA LYS A 417 -1.72 -18.73 -8.43
C LYS A 417 -2.95 -18.69 -7.50
N LYS A 418 -3.10 -19.73 -6.67
CA LYS A 418 -4.23 -19.88 -5.73
C LYS A 418 -3.87 -19.40 -4.33
N ILE A 419 -4.72 -18.55 -3.75
CA ILE A 419 -4.58 -18.07 -2.38
C ILE A 419 -5.82 -18.44 -1.55
N ALA A 420 -5.59 -18.97 -0.35
CA ALA A 420 -6.65 -19.29 0.60
C ALA A 420 -6.76 -18.20 1.67
N VAL A 421 -7.95 -17.64 1.84
CA VAL A 421 -8.29 -16.72 2.93
C VAL A 421 -9.24 -17.44 3.88
N ILE A 422 -8.95 -17.42 5.17
CA ILE A 422 -9.67 -18.18 6.20
C ILE A 422 -10.38 -17.17 7.11
N GLY A 423 -11.70 -17.07 6.96
CA GLY A 423 -12.57 -16.08 7.60
C GLY A 423 -13.06 -15.02 6.61
N ALA A 424 -14.38 -14.83 6.52
CA ALA A 424 -15.03 -13.85 5.66
C ALA A 424 -15.44 -12.57 6.41
N GLY A 425 -14.66 -12.16 7.41
CA GLY A 425 -14.78 -10.86 8.08
C GLY A 425 -14.06 -9.73 7.32
N PRO A 426 -14.09 -8.47 7.83
CA PRO A 426 -13.51 -7.31 7.16
C PRO A 426 -12.05 -7.51 6.70
N SER A 427 -11.21 -8.12 7.55
CA SER A 427 -9.80 -8.37 7.24
C SER A 427 -9.64 -9.34 6.08
N GLY A 428 -10.32 -10.49 6.15
CA GLY A 428 -10.25 -11.53 5.12
C GLY A 428 -10.82 -11.04 3.79
N LEU A 429 -11.97 -10.39 3.81
CA LEU A 429 -12.58 -9.83 2.59
C LEU A 429 -11.71 -8.72 2.00
N SER A 430 -11.09 -7.85 2.82
CA SER A 430 -10.17 -6.83 2.32
C SER A 430 -8.93 -7.44 1.65
N CYS A 431 -8.32 -8.45 2.27
CA CYS A 431 -7.20 -9.18 1.66
C CYS A 431 -7.61 -9.83 0.33
N ALA A 432 -8.78 -10.48 0.29
CA ALA A 432 -9.31 -11.10 -0.91
C ALA A 432 -9.57 -10.09 -2.03
N TYR A 433 -10.12 -8.93 -1.71
CA TYR A 433 -10.34 -7.84 -2.65
C TYR A 433 -9.03 -7.41 -3.32
N TYR A 434 -8.00 -7.08 -2.52
CA TYR A 434 -6.73 -6.57 -3.08
C TYR A 434 -5.97 -7.64 -3.87
N LEU A 435 -5.99 -8.90 -3.44
CA LEU A 435 -5.39 -10.01 -4.19
C LEU A 435 -6.15 -10.30 -5.50
N ALA A 436 -7.47 -10.21 -5.51
CA ALA A 436 -8.26 -10.39 -6.73
C ALA A 436 -8.00 -9.27 -7.74
N VAL A 437 -7.94 -8.01 -7.29
CA VAL A 437 -7.55 -6.87 -8.13
C VAL A 437 -6.14 -7.04 -8.70
N GLU A 438 -5.22 -7.59 -7.93
CA GLU A 438 -3.85 -7.83 -8.38
C GLU A 438 -3.77 -8.96 -9.43
N GLY A 439 -4.70 -9.91 -9.43
CA GLY A 439 -4.77 -10.98 -10.44
C GLY A 439 -4.68 -12.42 -9.92
N TYR A 440 -4.94 -12.64 -8.62
CA TYR A 440 -4.85 -13.96 -7.99
C TYR A 440 -6.19 -14.68 -7.98
N LYS A 441 -6.14 -16.02 -8.00
CA LYS A 441 -7.33 -16.87 -7.77
C LYS A 441 -7.53 -17.03 -6.27
N VAL A 442 -8.46 -16.27 -5.70
CA VAL A 442 -8.70 -16.23 -4.25
C VAL A 442 -9.92 -17.06 -3.88
N THR A 443 -9.77 -17.92 -2.87
CA THR A 443 -10.89 -18.62 -2.22
C THR A 443 -10.97 -18.22 -0.75
N VAL A 444 -12.14 -17.73 -0.33
CA VAL A 444 -12.46 -17.41 1.06
C VAL A 444 -13.24 -18.56 1.68
N PHE A 445 -12.69 -19.16 2.73
CA PHE A 445 -13.31 -20.22 3.53
C PHE A 445 -13.96 -19.62 4.77
N GLU A 446 -15.26 -19.85 4.95
CA GLU A 446 -16.05 -19.30 6.04
C GLU A 446 -16.79 -20.41 6.79
N LYS A 447 -16.66 -20.42 8.11
CA LYS A 447 -17.30 -21.41 9.01
C LYS A 447 -18.81 -21.24 9.06
N GLN A 448 -19.30 -20.00 8.98
CA GLN A 448 -20.71 -19.66 9.09
C GLN A 448 -21.45 -19.77 7.75
N PRO A 449 -22.79 -19.84 7.74
CA PRO A 449 -23.57 -19.87 6.50
C PRO A 449 -23.63 -18.51 5.77
N VAL A 450 -23.18 -17.43 6.42
CA VAL A 450 -23.23 -16.06 5.91
C VAL A 450 -21.83 -15.44 5.88
N LEU A 451 -21.64 -14.50 4.96
CA LEU A 451 -20.39 -13.74 4.80
C LEU A 451 -20.45 -12.42 5.61
N GLY A 452 -19.32 -11.72 5.73
CA GLY A 452 -19.18 -10.43 6.41
C GLY A 452 -18.67 -10.54 7.86
N GLY A 453 -18.56 -11.77 8.39
CA GLY A 453 -18.04 -12.02 9.75
C GLY A 453 -18.78 -11.20 10.80
N MET A 454 -18.03 -10.51 11.67
CA MET A 454 -18.62 -9.67 12.73
C MET A 454 -19.44 -8.48 12.21
N LEU A 455 -19.26 -8.03 10.96
CA LEU A 455 -20.16 -7.01 10.38
C LEU A 455 -21.59 -7.52 10.30
N THR A 456 -21.76 -8.79 9.91
CA THR A 456 -23.07 -9.42 9.73
C THR A 456 -23.58 -10.06 11.01
N LEU A 457 -22.66 -10.62 11.80
CA LEU A 457 -23.00 -11.46 12.96
C LEU A 457 -22.97 -10.70 14.28
N GLY A 458 -22.18 -9.63 14.38
CA GLY A 458 -21.94 -8.89 15.61
C GLY A 458 -22.53 -7.49 15.63
N ILE A 459 -22.82 -6.87 14.49
CA ILE A 459 -23.41 -5.52 14.42
C ILE A 459 -24.91 -5.65 14.14
N PRO A 460 -25.79 -5.06 14.97
CA PRO A 460 -27.22 -5.11 14.73
C PRO A 460 -27.64 -4.37 13.46
N ALA A 461 -28.73 -4.83 12.83
CA ALA A 461 -29.23 -4.28 11.57
C ALA A 461 -29.64 -2.79 11.65
N PHE A 462 -30.05 -2.31 12.84
CA PHE A 462 -30.38 -0.89 13.05
C PHE A 462 -29.16 0.03 13.05
N ARG A 463 -27.94 -0.51 13.07
CA ARG A 463 -26.68 0.24 12.85
C ARG A 463 -26.09 -0.04 11.48
N LEU A 464 -26.17 -1.28 11.02
CA LEU A 464 -25.63 -1.71 9.73
C LEU A 464 -26.55 -2.72 9.05
N GLU A 465 -27.28 -2.27 8.06
CA GLU A 465 -28.20 -3.14 7.32
C GLU A 465 -27.44 -4.18 6.47
N LYS A 466 -27.96 -5.42 6.45
CA LYS A 466 -27.30 -6.56 5.82
C LYS A 466 -27.15 -6.41 4.30
N ASN A 467 -28.08 -5.72 3.63
CA ASN A 467 -28.02 -5.45 2.20
C ASN A 467 -26.81 -4.59 1.82
N ILE A 468 -26.35 -3.69 2.69
CA ILE A 468 -25.15 -2.87 2.46
C ILE A 468 -23.91 -3.76 2.44
N ILE A 469 -23.79 -4.65 3.42
CA ILE A 469 -22.68 -5.61 3.51
C ILE A 469 -22.68 -6.50 2.26
N HIS A 470 -23.84 -7.04 1.88
CA HIS A 470 -23.96 -7.89 0.70
C HIS A 470 -23.58 -7.17 -0.59
N ALA A 471 -24.01 -5.91 -0.76
CA ALA A 471 -23.68 -5.12 -1.94
C ALA A 471 -22.17 -4.93 -2.13
N GLU A 472 -21.43 -4.69 -1.05
CA GLU A 472 -19.97 -4.55 -1.14
C GLU A 472 -19.27 -5.91 -1.32
N ILE A 473 -19.82 -7.00 -0.77
CA ILE A 473 -19.33 -8.36 -1.02
C ILE A 473 -19.58 -8.80 -2.47
N ASP A 474 -20.66 -8.35 -3.10
CA ASP A 474 -20.94 -8.66 -4.49
C ASP A 474 -19.85 -8.14 -5.42
N ILE A 475 -19.20 -7.01 -5.10
CA ILE A 475 -18.02 -6.53 -5.84
C ILE A 475 -16.90 -7.59 -5.83
N LEU A 476 -16.67 -8.27 -4.71
CA LEU A 476 -15.66 -9.32 -4.63
C LEU A 476 -16.03 -10.52 -5.49
N LYS A 477 -17.32 -10.88 -5.55
CA LYS A 477 -17.80 -11.95 -6.44
C LYS A 477 -17.61 -11.55 -7.91
N GLU A 478 -17.89 -10.31 -8.26
CA GLU A 478 -17.68 -9.77 -9.62
C GLU A 478 -16.19 -9.73 -10.00
N LEU A 479 -15.30 -9.56 -9.02
CA LEU A 479 -13.83 -9.72 -9.18
C LEU A 479 -13.37 -11.19 -9.26
N GLY A 480 -14.28 -12.16 -9.17
CA GLY A 480 -13.97 -13.59 -9.27
C GLY A 480 -13.52 -14.26 -7.97
N VAL A 481 -13.73 -13.63 -6.81
CA VAL A 481 -13.44 -14.27 -5.51
C VAL A 481 -14.43 -15.40 -5.27
N GLU A 482 -13.91 -16.60 -4.98
CA GLU A 482 -14.71 -17.76 -4.62
C GLU A 482 -15.00 -17.79 -3.13
N PHE A 483 -16.24 -18.09 -2.74
CA PHE A 483 -16.64 -18.24 -1.35
C PHE A 483 -17.08 -19.68 -1.04
N LYS A 484 -16.54 -20.26 0.03
CA LYS A 484 -16.90 -21.57 0.56
C LYS A 484 -17.42 -21.39 1.99
N THR A 485 -18.73 -21.20 2.14
CA THR A 485 -19.39 -21.08 3.44
C THR A 485 -19.65 -22.45 4.05
N GLN A 486 -19.89 -22.49 5.37
CA GLN A 486 -20.06 -23.73 6.14
C GLN A 486 -18.85 -24.69 6.00
N VAL A 487 -17.65 -24.13 5.84
CA VAL A 487 -16.40 -24.90 5.80
C VAL A 487 -15.49 -24.38 6.91
N GLU A 488 -15.29 -25.19 7.94
CA GLU A 488 -14.38 -24.90 9.04
C GLU A 488 -13.00 -25.49 8.76
N VAL A 489 -12.04 -24.64 8.41
CA VAL A 489 -10.65 -25.05 8.22
C VAL A 489 -10.06 -25.50 9.58
N GLY A 490 -9.42 -26.67 9.61
CA GLY A 490 -9.02 -27.37 10.83
C GLY A 490 -9.97 -28.49 11.25
N LYS A 491 -11.20 -28.51 10.73
CA LYS A 491 -12.20 -29.56 11.01
C LYS A 491 -12.64 -30.28 9.74
N ASP A 492 -13.17 -29.54 8.78
CA ASP A 492 -13.69 -30.09 7.52
C ASP A 492 -12.58 -30.24 6.48
N ILE A 493 -11.60 -29.34 6.51
CA ILE A 493 -10.40 -29.37 5.66
C ILE A 493 -9.20 -28.77 6.40
N SER A 494 -8.02 -29.36 6.28
CA SER A 494 -6.77 -28.84 6.87
C SER A 494 -5.99 -27.94 5.91
N ILE A 495 -5.14 -27.06 6.44
CA ILE A 495 -4.18 -26.27 5.64
C ILE A 495 -3.29 -27.21 4.80
N ALA A 496 -2.86 -28.35 5.37
CA ALA A 496 -2.07 -29.33 4.63
C ALA A 496 -2.81 -29.92 3.41
N GLN A 497 -4.11 -30.15 3.51
CA GLN A 497 -4.93 -30.58 2.36
C GLN A 497 -5.07 -29.46 1.33
N LEU A 498 -5.25 -28.21 1.76
CA LEU A 498 -5.29 -27.07 0.85
C LEU A 498 -3.96 -26.88 0.10
N ARG A 499 -2.81 -27.02 0.77
CA ARG A 499 -1.50 -27.04 0.09
C ARG A 499 -1.45 -28.07 -1.03
N LYS A 500 -1.95 -29.30 -0.78
CA LYS A 500 -2.04 -30.37 -1.79
C LYS A 500 -2.98 -30.02 -2.97
N GLN A 501 -3.92 -29.10 -2.78
CA GLN A 501 -4.81 -28.59 -3.85
C GLN A 501 -4.19 -27.42 -4.65
N GLY A 502 -2.95 -27.05 -4.34
CA GLY A 502 -2.18 -26.02 -5.03
C GLY A 502 -2.34 -24.60 -4.48
N TYR A 503 -2.86 -24.44 -3.26
CA TYR A 503 -2.83 -23.14 -2.57
C TYR A 503 -1.40 -22.84 -2.11
N GLU A 504 -0.89 -21.65 -2.47
CA GLU A 504 0.51 -21.25 -2.22
C GLU A 504 0.68 -20.39 -0.96
N ALA A 505 -0.38 -19.74 -0.50
CA ALA A 505 -0.38 -18.95 0.73
C ALA A 505 -1.74 -18.96 1.43
N PHE A 506 -1.71 -18.72 2.74
CA PHE A 506 -2.85 -18.78 3.65
C PHE A 506 -2.93 -17.49 4.46
N TYR A 507 -4.07 -16.80 4.40
CA TYR A 507 -4.35 -15.66 5.27
C TYR A 507 -5.36 -16.04 6.34
N VAL A 508 -4.94 -16.01 7.60
CA VAL A 508 -5.76 -16.37 8.76
C VAL A 508 -6.40 -15.10 9.35
N ALA A 509 -7.69 -14.97 9.14
CA ALA A 509 -8.50 -13.79 9.47
C ALA A 509 -9.82 -14.18 10.17
N ILE A 510 -9.77 -15.16 11.07
CA ILE A 510 -10.96 -15.73 11.73
C ILE A 510 -11.63 -14.78 12.75
N GLY A 511 -10.95 -13.68 13.11
CA GLY A 511 -11.44 -12.69 14.07
C GLY A 511 -11.50 -13.19 15.52
N ALA A 512 -12.12 -12.40 16.40
CA ALA A 512 -12.42 -12.77 17.79
C ALA A 512 -13.92 -13.10 17.93
N GLN A 513 -14.28 -14.32 17.55
CA GLN A 513 -15.64 -14.77 17.30
C GLN A 513 -16.38 -15.31 18.54
N LYS A 514 -15.73 -15.41 19.70
CA LYS A 514 -16.34 -15.89 20.95
C LYS A 514 -16.42 -14.79 22.00
N GLY A 515 -17.43 -14.85 22.88
CA GLY A 515 -17.50 -14.02 24.07
C GLY A 515 -16.60 -14.56 25.19
N ARG A 516 -16.01 -13.66 25.98
CA ARG A 516 -15.30 -14.04 27.20
C ARG A 516 -16.27 -14.36 28.33
N LYS A 517 -15.87 -15.30 29.17
CA LYS A 517 -16.52 -15.64 30.44
C LYS A 517 -15.83 -14.91 31.60
N LEU A 518 -16.58 -14.63 32.65
CA LEU A 518 -16.18 -13.98 33.90
C LEU A 518 -15.50 -14.93 34.88
N GLY A 519 -15.81 -16.23 34.81
CA GLY A 519 -15.30 -17.25 35.74
C GLY A 519 -15.93 -17.17 37.13
N ILE A 520 -17.20 -16.75 37.22
CA ILE A 520 -17.93 -16.59 38.49
C ILE A 520 -18.93 -17.73 38.72
N GLU A 521 -19.33 -17.92 39.98
CA GLU A 521 -20.38 -18.90 40.34
C GLU A 521 -21.68 -18.60 39.59
N GLY A 522 -22.32 -19.66 39.07
CA GLY A 522 -23.60 -19.59 38.35
C GLY A 522 -23.51 -19.20 36.87
N GLU A 523 -22.33 -18.90 36.33
CA GLU A 523 -22.18 -18.42 34.93
C GLU A 523 -22.57 -19.43 33.85
N ASP A 524 -22.57 -20.73 34.15
CA ASP A 524 -22.93 -21.79 33.21
C ASP A 524 -24.41 -22.25 33.34
N CYS A 525 -25.25 -21.52 34.10
CA CYS A 525 -26.66 -21.90 34.27
C CYS A 525 -27.53 -21.53 33.06
N ASP A 526 -28.73 -22.11 33.01
CA ASP A 526 -29.71 -21.75 31.98
C ASP A 526 -30.15 -20.28 32.12
N GLY A 527 -30.35 -19.61 30.98
CA GLY A 527 -30.62 -18.16 30.91
C GLY A 527 -29.38 -17.25 30.93
N VAL A 528 -28.15 -17.79 30.98
CA VAL A 528 -26.91 -17.01 30.85
C VAL A 528 -26.27 -17.25 29.48
N MET A 529 -25.90 -16.17 28.78
CA MET A 529 -25.26 -16.23 27.47
C MET A 529 -24.23 -15.12 27.31
N THR A 530 -23.21 -15.31 26.47
CA THR A 530 -22.34 -14.19 26.09
C THR A 530 -23.06 -13.26 25.11
N GLY A 531 -22.78 -11.95 25.19
CA GLY A 531 -23.35 -10.96 24.28
C GLY A 531 -23.03 -11.24 22.81
N VAL A 532 -21.84 -11.74 22.53
CA VAL A 532 -21.41 -12.13 21.18
C VAL A 532 -22.25 -13.29 20.64
N ASP A 533 -22.42 -14.35 21.43
CA ASP A 533 -23.25 -15.50 21.01
C ASP A 533 -24.72 -15.08 20.86
N PHE A 534 -25.22 -14.18 21.72
CA PHE A 534 -26.58 -13.63 21.61
C PHE A 534 -26.80 -12.86 20.31
N LEU A 535 -25.95 -11.87 20.00
CA LEU A 535 -26.03 -11.10 18.75
C LEU A 535 -25.90 -12.02 17.52
N GLN A 536 -24.97 -12.98 17.56
CA GLN A 536 -24.80 -13.95 16.49
C GLN A 536 -26.08 -14.77 16.27
N ASN A 537 -26.71 -15.25 17.35
CA ASN A 537 -27.93 -16.05 17.26
C ASN A 537 -29.10 -15.24 16.69
N VAL A 538 -29.26 -13.98 17.13
CA VAL A 538 -30.26 -13.05 16.58
C VAL A 538 -30.00 -12.82 15.09
N SER A 539 -28.75 -12.52 14.71
CA SER A 539 -28.36 -12.26 13.32
C SER A 539 -28.58 -13.45 12.38
N LEU A 540 -28.41 -14.68 12.89
CA LEU A 540 -28.69 -15.92 12.15
C LEU A 540 -30.18 -16.31 12.14
N GLY A 541 -31.05 -15.51 12.77
CA GLY A 541 -32.49 -15.78 12.82
C GLY A 541 -32.86 -16.96 13.73
N LYS A 542 -31.97 -17.35 14.65
CA LYS A 542 -32.30 -18.37 15.66
C LYS A 542 -33.28 -17.78 16.67
N GLN A 543 -34.20 -18.62 17.15
CA GLN A 543 -35.25 -18.20 18.09
C GLN A 543 -34.61 -17.79 19.43
N THR A 544 -34.48 -16.49 19.64
CA THR A 544 -33.80 -15.84 20.77
C THR A 544 -34.75 -14.86 21.44
N LYS A 545 -36.01 -15.28 21.63
CA LYS A 545 -37.00 -14.43 22.28
C LYS A 545 -36.65 -14.34 23.76
N LEU A 546 -36.31 -13.15 24.21
CA LEU A 546 -36.12 -12.85 25.62
C LEU A 546 -37.47 -12.50 26.25
N SER A 547 -37.60 -12.76 27.54
CA SER A 547 -38.77 -12.39 28.34
C SER A 547 -38.32 -11.86 29.69
N GLY A 548 -39.17 -11.07 30.34
CA GLY A 548 -38.89 -10.55 31.67
C GLY A 548 -37.72 -9.56 31.70
N ASN A 549 -36.98 -9.56 32.81
CA ASN A 549 -35.91 -8.61 33.10
C ASN A 549 -34.57 -9.18 32.65
N VAL A 550 -33.84 -8.43 31.82
CA VAL A 550 -32.54 -8.84 31.29
C VAL A 550 -31.44 -7.97 31.91
N ILE A 551 -30.40 -8.61 32.42
CA ILE A 551 -29.17 -7.95 32.88
C ILE A 551 -28.09 -8.09 31.82
N ILE A 552 -27.43 -7.00 31.49
CA ILE A 552 -26.27 -6.96 30.59
C ILE A 552 -25.05 -6.56 31.40
N ILE A 553 -23.98 -7.35 31.34
CA ILE A 553 -22.73 -7.06 32.06
C ILE A 553 -21.68 -6.57 31.06
N GLY A 554 -21.30 -5.29 31.14
CA GLY A 554 -20.27 -4.66 30.29
C GLY A 554 -20.57 -3.20 29.98
N GLY A 555 -19.51 -2.41 29.73
CA GLY A 555 -19.60 -0.97 29.46
C GLY A 555 -19.23 -0.52 28.04
N GLY A 556 -18.85 -1.43 27.14
CA GLY A 556 -18.41 -1.10 25.78
C GLY A 556 -19.53 -1.07 24.74
N ASN A 557 -19.21 -0.67 23.50
CA ASN A 557 -20.18 -0.59 22.38
C ASN A 557 -20.95 -1.90 22.16
N VAL A 558 -20.28 -3.06 22.29
CA VAL A 558 -20.95 -4.37 22.18
C VAL A 558 -22.02 -4.54 23.25
N ALA A 559 -21.79 -4.05 24.48
CA ALA A 559 -22.79 -4.16 25.54
C ALA A 559 -24.02 -3.28 25.26
N ILE A 560 -23.83 -2.10 24.65
CA ILE A 560 -24.91 -1.24 24.17
C ILE A 560 -25.72 -1.95 23.07
N ASP A 561 -25.05 -2.51 22.06
CA ASP A 561 -25.70 -3.25 20.97
C ASP A 561 -26.52 -4.44 21.52
N VAL A 562 -25.96 -5.17 22.49
CA VAL A 562 -26.63 -6.29 23.17
C VAL A 562 -27.88 -5.81 23.90
N ALA A 563 -27.79 -4.73 24.68
CA ALA A 563 -28.92 -4.21 25.44
C ALA A 563 -30.07 -3.73 24.55
N ARG A 564 -29.75 -2.98 23.49
CA ARG A 564 -30.73 -2.50 22.50
C ARG A 564 -31.35 -3.63 21.69
N THR A 565 -30.58 -4.67 21.40
CA THR A 565 -31.09 -5.88 20.75
C THR A 565 -31.97 -6.71 21.71
N ALA A 566 -31.66 -6.74 23.01
CA ALA A 566 -32.47 -7.43 24.01
C ALA A 566 -33.89 -6.86 24.08
N ILE A 567 -34.04 -5.53 24.09
CA ILE A 567 -35.35 -4.87 24.04
C ILE A 567 -36.13 -5.27 22.77
N ARG A 568 -35.51 -5.22 21.59
CA ARG A 568 -36.14 -5.59 20.31
C ARG A 568 -36.47 -7.08 20.15
N THR A 569 -35.91 -7.93 21.01
CA THR A 569 -36.16 -9.38 21.02
C THR A 569 -37.16 -9.80 22.09
N GLY A 570 -37.80 -8.83 22.77
CA GLY A 570 -38.94 -9.07 23.66
C GLY A 570 -38.65 -8.91 25.16
N ALA A 571 -37.45 -8.49 25.55
CA ALA A 571 -37.14 -8.17 26.94
C ALA A 571 -38.07 -7.06 27.45
N LYS A 572 -38.61 -7.22 28.67
CA LYS A 572 -39.45 -6.21 29.32
C LYS A 572 -38.61 -5.03 29.81
N THR A 573 -37.45 -5.32 30.39
CA THR A 573 -36.47 -4.33 30.82
C THR A 573 -35.07 -4.83 30.48
N ALA A 574 -34.17 -3.88 30.18
CA ALA A 574 -32.75 -4.13 30.01
C ALA A 574 -31.99 -3.22 30.97
N GLU A 575 -31.20 -3.81 31.88
CA GLU A 575 -30.33 -3.07 32.80
C GLU A 575 -28.87 -3.46 32.54
N MET A 576 -28.05 -2.46 32.20
CA MET A 576 -26.62 -2.62 32.04
C MET A 576 -25.91 -2.41 33.38
N PHE A 577 -24.91 -3.23 33.66
CA PHE A 577 -24.01 -3.10 34.81
C PHE A 577 -22.57 -3.10 34.30
N CYS A 578 -21.80 -2.08 34.66
CA CYS A 578 -20.42 -1.91 34.22
C CYS A 578 -19.52 -1.46 35.36
N LEU A 579 -18.22 -1.74 35.22
CA LEU A 579 -17.21 -1.48 36.25
C LEU A 579 -16.85 0.01 36.29
N GLU A 580 -16.87 0.62 35.12
CA GLU A 580 -16.43 1.97 34.83
C GLU A 580 -17.40 3.00 35.38
N LYS A 581 -16.86 4.15 35.79
CA LYS A 581 -17.68 5.36 35.96
C LYS A 581 -18.24 5.80 34.61
N ARG A 582 -19.22 6.69 34.62
CA ARG A 582 -19.90 7.15 33.40
C ARG A 582 -18.92 7.73 32.38
N GLU A 583 -17.98 8.55 32.85
CA GLU A 583 -16.93 9.20 32.07
C GLU A 583 -15.79 8.26 31.64
N GLU A 584 -15.71 7.06 32.22
CA GLU A 584 -14.69 6.05 31.92
C GLU A 584 -15.23 4.93 31.00
N MET A 585 -16.51 5.00 30.61
CA MET A 585 -17.14 3.96 29.79
C MET A 585 -16.44 3.82 28.42
N PRO A 586 -16.12 2.59 27.97
CA PRO A 586 -15.52 2.37 26.65
C PRO A 586 -16.46 2.63 25.46
N ALA A 587 -17.78 2.70 25.69
CA ALA A 587 -18.76 2.98 24.65
C ALA A 587 -18.68 4.45 24.18
N LEU A 588 -19.03 4.68 22.91
CA LEU A 588 -19.11 6.04 22.36
C LEU A 588 -20.28 6.79 22.99
N GLN A 589 -20.11 8.08 23.25
CA GLN A 589 -21.12 8.93 23.89
C GLN A 589 -22.48 8.89 23.16
N GLU A 590 -22.46 8.96 21.82
CA GLU A 590 -23.68 8.88 20.99
C GLU A 590 -24.43 7.54 21.20
N GLU A 591 -23.71 6.42 21.32
CA GLU A 591 -24.29 5.09 21.54
C GLU A 591 -24.91 4.97 22.94
N ILE A 592 -24.29 5.61 23.93
CA ILE A 592 -24.82 5.67 25.30
C ILE A 592 -26.13 6.47 25.32
N GLU A 593 -26.17 7.63 24.66
CA GLU A 593 -27.38 8.46 24.56
C GLU A 593 -28.53 7.72 23.85
N GLU A 594 -28.23 6.97 22.79
CA GLU A 594 -29.22 6.13 22.11
C GLU A 594 -29.77 5.01 23.01
N ALA A 595 -28.93 4.39 23.84
CA ALA A 595 -29.39 3.38 24.79
C ALA A 595 -30.34 3.98 25.85
N GLU A 596 -29.99 5.14 26.39
CA GLU A 596 -30.83 5.85 27.37
C GLU A 596 -32.16 6.32 26.77
N ALA A 597 -32.15 6.77 25.51
CA ALA A 597 -33.36 7.13 24.77
C ALA A 597 -34.31 5.93 24.55
N GLU A 598 -33.78 4.70 24.58
CA GLU A 598 -34.54 3.45 24.55
C GLU A 598 -34.92 2.93 25.95
N GLU A 599 -34.79 3.77 26.99
CA GLU A 599 -35.11 3.46 28.39
C GLU A 599 -34.24 2.33 28.99
N ILE A 600 -33.04 2.09 28.41
CA ILE A 600 -32.07 1.14 28.95
C ILE A 600 -31.35 1.79 30.13
N LYS A 601 -31.44 1.16 31.30
CA LYS A 601 -30.83 1.70 32.52
C LYS A 601 -29.37 1.28 32.62
N ILE A 602 -28.47 2.26 32.77
CA ILE A 602 -27.03 2.02 32.90
C ILE A 602 -26.62 2.22 34.36
N ASN A 603 -26.11 1.16 34.99
CA ASN A 603 -25.66 1.14 36.37
C ASN A 603 -24.12 1.06 36.40
N ASN A 604 -23.49 2.22 36.59
CA ASN A 604 -22.02 2.35 36.66
C ASN A 604 -21.43 1.92 38.01
N SER A 605 -20.15 1.57 37.99
CA SER A 605 -19.36 1.20 39.17
C SER A 605 -19.89 -0.01 39.95
N TRP A 606 -20.32 -1.06 39.24
CA TRP A 606 -20.79 -2.34 39.79
C TRP A 606 -20.15 -3.52 39.05
N GLY A 607 -19.53 -4.43 39.81
CA GLY A 607 -18.98 -5.69 39.28
C GLY A 607 -19.79 -6.91 39.72
N PRO A 608 -19.96 -7.93 38.86
CA PRO A 608 -20.68 -9.12 39.24
C PRO A 608 -19.86 -9.96 40.24
N LYS A 609 -20.51 -10.39 41.32
CA LYS A 609 -19.93 -11.26 42.34
C LYS A 609 -20.29 -12.73 42.09
N ARG A 610 -21.56 -13.00 41.80
CA ARG A 610 -22.08 -14.32 41.38
C ARG A 610 -23.44 -14.19 40.70
N ILE A 611 -23.80 -15.19 39.92
CA ILE A 611 -25.12 -15.35 39.30
C ILE A 611 -25.96 -16.26 40.21
N LEU A 612 -27.15 -15.80 40.57
CA LEU A 612 -28.07 -16.51 41.45
C LEU A 612 -28.96 -17.44 40.63
N THR A 613 -29.08 -18.69 41.07
CA THR A 613 -29.79 -19.73 40.32
C THR A 613 -30.85 -20.41 41.17
N GLU A 614 -32.00 -20.72 40.57
CA GLU A 614 -33.04 -21.57 41.15
C GLU A 614 -33.43 -22.65 40.13
N ASN A 615 -33.46 -23.92 40.53
CA ASN A 615 -33.72 -25.06 39.63
C ASN A 615 -32.83 -25.11 38.37
N GLY A 616 -31.59 -24.61 38.47
CA GLY A 616 -30.65 -24.55 37.35
C GLY A 616 -30.87 -23.41 36.36
N HIS A 617 -31.84 -22.54 36.60
CA HIS A 617 -32.12 -21.34 35.79
C HIS A 617 -31.76 -20.07 36.57
N VAL A 618 -31.36 -19.01 35.85
CA VAL A 618 -31.01 -17.72 36.45
C VAL A 618 -32.24 -17.04 37.08
N VAL A 619 -32.05 -16.44 38.26
CA VAL A 619 -33.08 -15.62 38.93
C VAL A 619 -32.59 -14.21 39.30
N GLY A 620 -31.29 -13.94 39.12
CA GLY A 620 -30.68 -12.64 39.37
C GLY A 620 -29.17 -12.67 39.44
N VAL A 621 -28.58 -11.51 39.73
CA VAL A 621 -27.14 -11.32 39.89
C VAL A 621 -26.87 -10.57 41.19
N GLU A 622 -25.90 -11.04 41.96
CA GLU A 622 -25.33 -10.29 43.08
C GLU A 622 -24.15 -9.45 42.56
N PHE A 623 -24.25 -8.14 42.70
CA PHE A 623 -23.18 -7.20 42.35
C PHE A 623 -22.48 -6.68 43.61
N LYS A 624 -21.24 -6.26 43.43
CA LYS A 624 -20.42 -5.57 44.43
C LYS A 624 -19.90 -4.25 43.88
N LYS A 625 -19.75 -3.24 44.74
CA LYS A 625 -19.34 -1.91 44.31
C LYS A 625 -17.91 -1.95 43.76
N CYS A 626 -17.70 -1.36 42.58
CA CYS A 626 -16.38 -1.18 41.99
C CYS A 626 -15.88 0.22 42.38
N SER A 627 -14.80 0.30 43.16
CA SER A 627 -14.25 1.56 43.64
C SER A 627 -13.31 2.20 42.62
N SER A 628 -12.58 1.38 41.85
CA SER A 628 -11.69 1.81 40.77
C SER A 628 -11.50 0.70 39.77
N VAL A 629 -11.45 1.01 38.47
CA VAL A 629 -11.21 0.03 37.39
C VAL A 629 -9.74 -0.10 37.04
N PHE A 630 -9.00 1.00 37.12
CA PHE A 630 -7.61 1.10 36.66
C PHE A 630 -6.65 1.35 37.82
N ASP A 631 -5.41 0.86 37.70
CA ASP A 631 -4.31 1.22 38.58
C ASP A 631 -3.73 2.61 38.25
N GLU A 632 -2.73 3.07 39.02
CA GLU A 632 -2.05 4.36 38.82
C GLU A 632 -1.35 4.49 37.45
N ASN A 633 -1.08 3.37 36.77
CA ASN A 633 -0.49 3.33 35.43
C ASN A 633 -1.57 3.16 34.34
N HIS A 634 -2.84 3.37 34.68
CA HIS A 634 -4.00 3.18 33.80
C HIS A 634 -4.15 1.76 33.25
N ARG A 635 -3.60 0.75 33.92
CA ARG A 635 -3.80 -0.66 33.55
C ARG A 635 -5.06 -1.18 34.21
N PHE A 636 -5.79 -2.03 33.50
CA PHE A 636 -7.00 -2.66 34.02
C PHE A 636 -6.67 -3.50 35.28
N ASN A 637 -7.18 -3.06 36.43
CA ASN A 637 -6.96 -3.68 37.75
C ASN A 637 -8.10 -3.28 38.70
N PRO A 638 -9.30 -3.87 38.56
CA PRO A 638 -10.47 -3.45 39.29
C PRO A 638 -10.38 -3.76 40.79
N VAL A 639 -10.74 -2.78 41.62
CA VAL A 639 -10.81 -2.89 43.09
C VAL A 639 -12.27 -2.82 43.51
N TYR A 640 -12.68 -3.77 44.35
CA TYR A 640 -14.07 -3.93 44.79
C TYR A 640 -14.22 -3.69 46.28
N ASP A 641 -15.35 -3.11 46.67
CA ASP A 641 -15.84 -3.16 48.04
C ASP A 641 -16.74 -4.38 48.19
N GLU A 642 -16.25 -5.40 48.90
CA GLU A 642 -16.98 -6.65 49.13
C GLU A 642 -18.14 -6.51 50.13
N THR A 643 -18.25 -5.38 50.82
CA THR A 643 -19.30 -5.10 51.81
C THR A 643 -20.49 -4.35 51.21
N ASP A 644 -20.27 -3.56 50.16
CA ASP A 644 -21.34 -2.86 49.43
C ASP A 644 -21.82 -3.74 48.26
N THR A 645 -22.88 -4.51 48.53
CA THR A 645 -23.47 -5.45 47.56
C THR A 645 -24.94 -5.19 47.32
N ILE A 646 -25.40 -5.43 46.09
CA ILE A 646 -26.82 -5.38 45.70
C ILE A 646 -27.22 -6.66 44.99
N ILE A 647 -28.49 -7.04 45.13
CA ILE A 647 -29.08 -8.16 44.40
C ILE A 647 -30.10 -7.62 43.41
N VAL A 648 -29.95 -7.98 42.14
CA VAL A 648 -30.83 -7.54 41.05
C VAL A 648 -31.46 -8.77 40.41
N LYS A 649 -32.79 -8.80 40.35
CA LYS A 649 -33.54 -9.93 39.78
C LYS A 649 -33.48 -9.90 38.25
N ALA A 650 -33.27 -11.06 37.63
CA ALA A 650 -33.23 -11.21 36.19
C ALA A 650 -33.68 -12.59 35.75
N ASP A 651 -34.33 -12.63 34.59
CA ASP A 651 -34.74 -13.84 33.89
C ASP A 651 -33.71 -14.25 32.82
N SER A 652 -32.79 -13.34 32.47
CA SER A 652 -31.65 -13.65 31.59
C SER A 652 -30.46 -12.74 31.89
N VAL A 653 -29.25 -13.26 31.70
CA VAL A 653 -28.00 -12.51 31.88
C VAL A 653 -27.15 -12.62 30.62
N LEU A 654 -26.78 -11.46 30.06
CA LEU A 654 -25.95 -11.34 28.86
C LEU A 654 -24.58 -10.77 29.21
N VAL A 655 -23.53 -11.58 29.05
CA VAL A 655 -22.16 -11.23 29.44
C VAL A 655 -21.38 -10.65 28.27
N SER A 656 -21.02 -9.36 28.35
CA SER A 656 -20.39 -8.56 27.27
C SER A 656 -19.06 -7.96 27.70
N VAL A 657 -18.19 -8.77 28.32
CA VAL A 657 -16.90 -8.35 28.92
C VAL A 657 -15.69 -8.59 28.02
N GLY A 658 -15.92 -8.70 26.71
CA GLY A 658 -14.88 -8.81 25.69
C GLY A 658 -14.99 -10.06 24.83
N GLN A 659 -14.11 -10.13 23.84
CA GLN A 659 -14.09 -11.19 22.84
C GLN A 659 -12.84 -12.06 22.94
N ALA A 660 -12.92 -13.26 22.41
CA ALA A 660 -11.88 -14.27 22.37
C ALA A 660 -11.87 -14.98 21.01
N MET A 661 -10.72 -15.54 20.67
CA MET A 661 -10.50 -16.32 19.47
C MET A 661 -10.76 -17.80 19.77
N ASP A 662 -11.48 -18.48 18.88
CA ASP A 662 -11.63 -19.93 18.89
C ASP A 662 -10.82 -20.52 17.73
N TRP A 663 -9.67 -21.09 18.06
CA TRP A 663 -8.71 -21.62 17.08
C TRP A 663 -9.03 -23.04 16.62
N GLY A 664 -9.87 -23.77 17.36
CA GLY A 664 -10.08 -25.20 17.14
C GLY A 664 -8.77 -25.95 16.84
N ASN A 665 -8.76 -26.68 15.73
CA ASN A 665 -7.57 -27.38 15.22
C ASN A 665 -6.91 -26.69 14.01
N LEU A 666 -7.29 -25.44 13.69
CA LEU A 666 -6.88 -24.74 12.46
C LEU A 666 -5.37 -24.77 12.19
N LEU A 667 -4.57 -24.56 13.23
CA LEU A 667 -3.12 -24.41 13.18
C LEU A 667 -2.36 -25.50 13.94
N SER A 668 -3.05 -26.60 14.31
CA SER A 668 -2.49 -27.69 15.11
C SER A 668 -1.22 -28.33 14.52
N ASP A 669 -1.15 -28.47 13.20
CA ASP A 669 0.00 -29.03 12.45
C ASP A 669 0.88 -27.96 11.79
N SER A 670 0.91 -26.75 12.34
CA SER A 670 1.73 -25.62 11.84
C SER A 670 2.75 -25.19 12.88
N LYS A 671 3.71 -24.36 12.46
CA LYS A 671 4.66 -23.74 13.39
C LYS A 671 4.07 -22.60 14.23
N ALA A 672 2.85 -22.14 13.95
CA ALA A 672 2.27 -20.92 14.52
C ALA A 672 2.45 -20.79 16.05
N GLU A 673 2.86 -19.61 16.49
CA GLU A 673 3.03 -19.26 17.90
C GLU A 673 1.90 -18.36 18.40
N TRP A 674 1.68 -18.35 19.72
CA TRP A 674 0.64 -17.58 20.39
C TRP A 674 1.23 -16.52 21.32
N ASN A 675 0.63 -15.33 21.33
CA ASN A 675 0.86 -14.32 22.36
C ASN A 675 0.13 -14.68 23.67
N PRO A 676 0.46 -14.04 24.81
CA PRO A 676 -0.22 -14.30 26.10
C PRO A 676 -1.74 -14.08 26.05
N ASN A 677 -2.20 -13.11 25.25
CA ASN A 677 -3.62 -12.81 25.01
C ASN A 677 -4.30 -13.77 24.01
N LYS A 678 -3.61 -14.86 23.61
CA LYS A 678 -4.07 -15.87 22.64
C LYS A 678 -4.27 -15.38 21.20
N THR A 679 -3.75 -14.21 20.84
CA THR A 679 -3.62 -13.82 19.42
C THR A 679 -2.44 -14.53 18.77
N ILE A 680 -2.51 -14.73 17.46
CA ILE A 680 -1.41 -15.36 16.72
C ILE A 680 -0.23 -14.40 16.65
N LYS A 681 0.98 -14.93 16.82
CA LYS A 681 2.21 -14.17 16.69
C LYS A 681 2.64 -14.13 15.23
N ALA A 682 2.81 -12.91 14.72
CA ALA A 682 3.31 -12.62 13.39
C ALA A 682 4.14 -11.33 13.42
N ASP A 683 4.95 -11.11 12.39
CA ASP A 683 5.68 -9.86 12.22
C ASP A 683 4.70 -8.69 11.97
N PRO A 684 4.81 -7.56 12.70
CA PRO A 684 3.80 -6.50 12.66
C PRO A 684 3.72 -5.74 11.34
N PHE A 685 4.74 -5.84 10.48
CA PHE A 685 4.76 -5.15 9.19
C PHE A 685 4.35 -6.06 8.03
N THR A 686 4.91 -7.27 7.99
CA THR A 686 4.69 -8.27 6.94
C THR A 686 3.52 -9.19 7.24
N LEU A 687 3.03 -9.23 8.48
CA LEU A 687 1.96 -10.11 8.94
C LEU A 687 2.26 -11.60 8.76
N GLN A 688 3.52 -11.95 8.46
CA GLN A 688 3.96 -13.32 8.29
C GLN A 688 4.18 -13.97 9.65
N THR A 689 3.67 -15.19 9.81
CA THR A 689 3.93 -16.01 11.00
C THR A 689 5.31 -16.69 10.90
N ASN A 690 5.65 -17.54 11.87
CA ASN A 690 6.85 -18.38 11.77
C ASN A 690 6.69 -19.58 10.80
N GLU A 691 5.49 -19.81 10.25
CA GLU A 691 5.31 -20.62 9.07
C GLU A 691 5.23 -19.70 7.83
N PRO A 692 6.19 -19.77 6.88
CA PRO A 692 6.34 -18.75 5.83
C PRO A 692 5.13 -18.54 4.92
N ASP A 693 4.33 -19.58 4.67
CA ASP A 693 3.13 -19.48 3.83
C ASP A 693 1.86 -19.08 4.59
N ILE A 694 1.95 -18.87 5.91
CA ILE A 694 0.83 -18.44 6.76
C ILE A 694 1.03 -17.00 7.21
N PHE A 695 0.06 -16.16 6.85
CA PHE A 695 -0.08 -14.76 7.25
C PHE A 695 -1.30 -14.60 8.14
N ALA A 696 -1.31 -13.62 9.04
CA ALA A 696 -2.45 -13.39 9.91
C ALA A 696 -2.75 -11.92 10.16
N GLY A 697 -4.03 -11.59 10.31
CA GLY A 697 -4.45 -10.20 10.51
C GLY A 697 -5.85 -10.06 11.09
N GLY A 698 -6.29 -8.80 11.21
CA GLY A 698 -7.50 -8.45 11.94
C GLY A 698 -7.42 -8.85 13.42
N ASP A 699 -8.57 -9.06 14.06
CA ASP A 699 -8.63 -9.31 15.50
C ASP A 699 -7.87 -10.58 15.94
N ALA A 700 -7.70 -11.55 15.03
CA ALA A 700 -6.94 -12.76 15.28
C ALA A 700 -5.46 -12.48 15.57
N PHE A 701 -4.92 -11.38 15.03
CA PHE A 701 -3.55 -10.90 15.22
C PHE A 701 -3.47 -9.78 16.28
N THR A 702 -4.31 -8.75 16.15
CA THR A 702 -4.24 -7.54 16.99
C THR A 702 -4.98 -7.66 18.32
N GLY A 703 -5.90 -8.64 18.44
CA GLY A 703 -7.02 -8.56 19.36
C GLY A 703 -8.12 -7.63 18.82
N PRO A 704 -9.31 -7.60 19.47
CA PRO A 704 -10.47 -6.85 18.98
C PRO A 704 -10.16 -5.37 18.73
N ARG A 705 -10.40 -4.90 17.50
CA ARG A 705 -10.30 -3.49 17.08
C ARG A 705 -11.49 -3.08 16.20
N PHE A 706 -11.46 -1.88 15.62
CA PHE A 706 -12.52 -1.42 14.73
C PHE A 706 -12.38 -2.03 13.33
N ALA A 707 -13.48 -2.08 12.56
CA ALA A 707 -13.50 -2.64 11.22
C ALA A 707 -12.46 -1.99 10.28
N ILE A 708 -12.20 -0.69 10.42
CA ILE A 708 -11.21 0.02 9.61
C ILE A 708 -9.77 -0.45 9.87
N ASP A 709 -9.43 -0.89 11.10
CA ASP A 709 -8.14 -1.49 11.42
C ASP A 709 -7.98 -2.84 10.72
N ALA A 710 -9.02 -3.66 10.75
CA ALA A 710 -9.06 -4.96 10.08
C ALA A 710 -8.92 -4.80 8.55
N ILE A 711 -9.59 -3.80 7.97
CA ILE A 711 -9.47 -3.47 6.54
C ILE A 711 -8.03 -3.07 6.18
N ALA A 712 -7.40 -2.19 6.98
CA ALA A 712 -6.01 -1.81 6.78
C ALA A 712 -5.08 -3.04 6.84
N SER A 713 -5.28 -3.93 7.82
CA SER A 713 -4.53 -5.18 7.97
C SER A 713 -4.69 -6.11 6.76
N GLY A 714 -5.90 -6.23 6.20
CA GLY A 714 -6.18 -7.02 5.01
C GLY A 714 -5.39 -6.54 3.77
N LYS A 715 -5.29 -5.22 3.57
CA LYS A 715 -4.48 -4.62 2.50
C LYS A 715 -3.00 -4.97 2.65
N GLU A 716 -2.44 -4.77 3.85
CA GLU A 716 -1.02 -5.07 4.12
C GLU A 716 -0.71 -6.56 3.99
N ALA A 717 -1.65 -7.44 4.34
CA ALA A 717 -1.52 -8.88 4.11
C ALA A 717 -1.49 -9.22 2.63
N ALA A 718 -2.36 -8.61 1.81
CA ALA A 718 -2.37 -8.81 0.36
C ALA A 718 -1.02 -8.43 -0.29
N ILE A 719 -0.42 -7.30 0.12
CA ILE A 719 0.91 -6.88 -0.34
C ILE A 719 1.98 -7.92 0.03
N SER A 720 1.93 -8.44 1.26
CA SER A 720 2.90 -9.41 1.78
C SER A 720 2.77 -10.76 1.08
N ILE A 721 1.53 -11.24 0.87
CA ILE A 721 1.24 -12.48 0.15
C ILE A 721 1.66 -12.36 -1.31
N HIS A 722 1.33 -11.25 -1.98
CA HIS A 722 1.78 -11.01 -3.36
C HIS A 722 3.29 -11.13 -3.50
N ARG A 723 4.06 -10.56 -2.56
CA ARG A 723 5.52 -10.68 -2.54
C ARG A 723 5.97 -12.11 -2.24
N TYR A 724 5.39 -12.75 -1.23
CA TYR A 724 5.78 -14.09 -0.79
C TYR A 724 5.66 -15.14 -1.90
N VAL A 725 4.54 -15.16 -2.61
CA VAL A 725 4.30 -16.17 -3.65
C VAL A 725 5.12 -15.93 -4.91
N GLN A 726 5.84 -14.81 -5.00
CA GLN A 726 6.73 -14.51 -6.13
C GLN A 726 8.18 -14.87 -5.75
N PRO A 727 8.87 -15.71 -6.54
CA PRO A 727 10.24 -16.12 -6.24
C PRO A 727 11.20 -14.93 -6.10
N GLY A 728 12.07 -15.01 -5.09
CA GLY A 728 13.16 -14.06 -4.87
C GLY A 728 12.74 -12.66 -4.39
N GLN A 729 11.46 -12.45 -4.07
CA GLN A 729 11.00 -11.15 -3.58
C GLN A 729 11.16 -11.04 -2.06
N SER A 730 11.56 -9.85 -1.62
CA SER A 730 11.57 -9.48 -0.21
C SER A 730 10.21 -8.96 0.23
N LEU A 731 9.80 -9.33 1.44
CA LEU A 731 8.57 -8.82 2.06
C LEU A 731 8.67 -7.34 2.47
N THR A 732 9.90 -6.80 2.59
CA THR A 732 10.15 -5.49 3.19
C THR A 732 10.81 -4.49 2.26
N ILE A 733 11.73 -4.94 1.41
CA ILE A 733 12.51 -4.04 0.55
C ILE A 733 11.60 -3.36 -0.48
N GLY A 734 11.75 -2.03 -0.62
CA GLY A 734 10.96 -1.19 -1.51
C GLY A 734 9.48 -1.10 -1.14
N ARG A 735 9.07 -1.56 0.05
CA ARG A 735 7.71 -1.39 0.55
C ARG A 735 7.60 -0.06 1.27
N ASP A 736 6.50 0.63 1.02
CA ASP A 736 6.15 1.83 1.76
C ASP A 736 5.83 1.47 3.23
N ARG A 737 6.38 2.23 4.18
CA ARG A 737 6.11 2.07 5.61
C ARG A 737 4.80 2.76 6.01
N ARG A 738 4.30 3.68 5.17
CA ARG A 738 3.06 4.41 5.40
C ARG A 738 3.10 5.18 6.73
N GLU A 739 4.26 5.77 7.01
CA GLU A 739 4.50 6.50 8.25
C GLU A 739 3.98 7.93 8.10
N TYR A 740 2.79 8.17 8.64
CA TYR A 740 2.14 9.48 8.62
C TYR A 740 2.05 10.06 10.03
N HIS A 741 2.54 11.28 10.23
CA HIS A 741 2.36 12.05 11.45
C HIS A 741 1.68 13.41 11.17
N GLN A 742 0.87 13.86 12.12
CA GLN A 742 0.17 15.14 12.02
C GLN A 742 1.11 16.31 12.31
N PHE A 743 0.78 17.48 11.73
CA PHE A 743 1.39 18.75 12.14
C PHE A 743 0.88 19.21 13.51
N ASP A 744 1.57 20.19 14.12
CA ASP A 744 1.12 20.83 15.36
C ASP A 744 -0.12 21.70 15.11
N LYS A 745 -1.24 21.31 15.72
CA LYS A 745 -2.52 22.01 15.59
C LYS A 745 -2.57 23.31 16.41
N GLU A 746 -1.79 23.42 17.49
CA GLU A 746 -1.80 24.59 18.38
C GLU A 746 -1.05 25.78 17.75
N ALA A 747 -0.15 25.49 16.81
CA ALA A 747 0.57 26.50 16.04
C ALA A 747 -0.27 27.11 14.89
N ILE A 748 -1.44 26.57 14.57
CA ILE A 748 -2.27 27.01 13.43
C ILE A 748 -2.84 28.41 13.68
N ILE A 749 -2.87 29.23 12.62
CA ILE A 749 -3.48 30.56 12.61
C ILE A 749 -4.82 30.47 11.90
N PHE A 750 -5.91 30.73 12.63
CA PHE A 750 -7.29 30.63 12.13
C PHE A 750 -7.88 31.96 11.61
N ASP A 751 -7.09 33.03 11.59
CA ASP A 751 -7.56 34.33 11.13
C ASP A 751 -8.05 34.26 9.67
N GLY A 752 -9.29 34.69 9.43
CA GLY A 752 -9.91 34.74 8.10
C GLY A 752 -10.72 33.50 7.70
N TYR A 753 -10.80 32.46 8.54
CA TYR A 753 -11.70 31.32 8.31
C TYR A 753 -13.13 31.61 8.80
N ASP A 754 -14.13 31.02 8.12
CA ASP A 754 -15.53 31.08 8.52
C ASP A 754 -15.84 30.18 9.73
N ASN A 755 -17.04 30.36 10.30
CA ASN A 755 -17.61 29.49 11.33
C ASN A 755 -18.99 28.96 10.90
N ILE A 756 -19.10 28.55 9.63
CA ILE A 756 -20.35 27.98 9.10
C ILE A 756 -20.72 26.73 9.92
N PRO A 757 -21.97 26.62 10.40
CA PRO A 757 -22.42 25.47 11.20
C PRO A 757 -22.27 24.13 10.47
N ARG A 758 -21.88 23.10 11.22
CA ARG A 758 -21.79 21.72 10.73
C ARG A 758 -23.16 21.23 10.27
N GLN A 759 -23.21 20.58 9.11
CA GLN A 759 -24.42 19.91 8.63
C GLN A 759 -24.67 18.65 9.45
N LYS A 760 -25.94 18.38 9.76
CA LYS A 760 -26.37 17.20 10.53
C LYS A 760 -27.28 16.36 9.67
N ALA A 761 -27.14 15.04 9.79
CA ALA A 761 -28.02 14.10 9.10
C ALA A 761 -29.44 14.25 9.67
N ASP A 762 -30.44 14.22 8.80
CA ASP A 762 -31.82 14.19 9.27
C ASP A 762 -32.11 12.83 9.91
N HIS A 763 -32.87 12.83 10.99
CA HIS A 763 -33.41 11.59 11.56
C HIS A 763 -34.79 11.32 10.97
N ILE A 764 -35.01 10.08 10.51
CA ILE A 764 -36.32 9.63 10.06
C ILE A 764 -37.23 9.64 11.29
N LYS A 765 -38.27 10.50 11.28
CA LYS A 765 -39.29 10.55 12.34
C LYS A 765 -40.19 9.32 12.23
N GLU A 766 -39.76 8.20 12.79
CA GLU A 766 -40.64 7.05 12.99
C GLU A 766 -41.21 7.04 14.42
N THR A 767 -42.50 6.76 14.52
CA THR A 767 -43.28 6.83 15.76
C THR A 767 -43.11 5.61 16.69
N THR A 768 -42.34 4.58 16.30
CA THR A 768 -42.07 3.39 17.15
C THR A 768 -40.70 2.76 16.84
N LEU A 769 -39.64 3.21 17.53
CA LEU A 769 -38.30 2.60 17.45
C LEU A 769 -38.21 1.18 18.07
N LYS A 770 -39.22 0.78 18.87
CA LYS A 770 -39.24 -0.49 19.61
C LYS A 770 -39.36 -1.74 18.70
N ASP A 771 -39.83 -1.59 17.45
CA ASP A 771 -40.04 -2.70 16.51
C ASP A 771 -39.27 -2.57 15.17
N ASN A 772 -38.43 -1.54 15.01
CA ASN A 772 -37.70 -1.29 13.76
C ASN A 772 -36.19 -1.60 13.87
N PHE A 773 -35.66 -2.24 12.83
CA PHE A 773 -34.27 -2.63 12.63
C PHE A 773 -33.56 -1.80 11.55
N LYS A 774 -34.07 -0.62 11.18
CA LYS A 774 -33.44 0.29 10.21
C LYS A 774 -32.60 1.38 10.88
N ASP A 775 -31.53 1.80 10.22
CA ASP A 775 -30.75 2.99 10.62
C ASP A 775 -31.65 4.24 10.54
N PRO A 776 -31.91 4.93 11.67
CA PRO A 776 -32.76 6.11 11.67
C PRO A 776 -32.10 7.34 11.02
N ARG A 777 -30.78 7.29 10.73
CA ARG A 777 -30.03 8.41 10.13
C ARG A 777 -30.15 8.41 8.62
N ALA A 778 -30.76 9.45 8.07
CA ALA A 778 -30.80 9.67 6.63
C ALA A 778 -29.39 9.97 6.09
N THR A 779 -29.17 9.65 4.82
CA THR A 779 -27.99 10.14 4.10
C THR A 779 -28.16 11.64 3.81
N PHE A 780 -27.05 12.40 3.82
CA PHE A 780 -27.07 13.80 3.42
C PHE A 780 -27.77 14.03 2.08
N SER A 781 -28.50 15.14 1.95
CA SER A 781 -28.87 15.66 0.65
C SER A 781 -27.64 16.19 -0.08
N GLU A 782 -27.73 16.33 -1.40
CA GLU A 782 -26.64 16.92 -2.19
C GLU A 782 -26.32 18.37 -1.74
N GLU A 783 -27.34 19.11 -1.28
CA GLU A 783 -27.16 20.46 -0.75
C GLU A 783 -26.37 20.46 0.58
N GLN A 784 -26.73 19.56 1.52
CA GLN A 784 -25.97 19.38 2.77
C GLN A 784 -24.54 18.96 2.47
N MET A 785 -24.34 18.02 1.54
CA MET A 785 -22.99 17.57 1.15
C MET A 785 -22.16 18.74 0.60
N LYS A 786 -22.70 19.56 -0.32
CA LYS A 786 -22.00 20.73 -0.85
C LYS A 786 -21.59 21.69 0.26
N LYS A 787 -22.54 22.10 1.11
CA LYS A 787 -22.29 22.99 2.26
C LYS A 787 -21.24 22.43 3.22
N GLU A 788 -21.30 21.13 3.53
CA GLU A 788 -20.35 20.51 4.46
C GLU A 788 -18.94 20.39 3.85
N THR A 789 -18.84 20.08 2.55
CA THR A 789 -17.52 19.98 1.90
C THR A 789 -16.80 21.33 1.79
N GLU A 790 -17.54 22.43 1.65
CA GLU A 790 -17.00 23.80 1.64
C GLU A 790 -16.33 24.18 2.97
N ARG A 791 -16.68 23.50 4.06
CA ARG A 791 -16.10 23.74 5.38
C ARG A 791 -14.65 23.25 5.50
N CYS A 792 -14.17 22.37 4.62
CA CYS A 792 -12.85 21.76 4.74
C CYS A 792 -11.71 22.78 4.60
N LEU A 793 -10.83 22.88 5.61
CA LEU A 793 -9.73 23.87 5.62
C LEU A 793 -8.61 23.60 4.60
N GLY A 794 -8.58 22.42 3.97
CA GLY A 794 -7.51 22.09 3.02
C GLY A 794 -6.13 21.92 3.69
N CYS A 795 -6.07 21.20 4.81
CA CYS A 795 -4.95 21.15 5.76
C CYS A 795 -3.55 20.89 5.16
N GLY A 796 -3.42 19.93 4.22
CA GLY A 796 -2.12 19.53 3.67
C GLY A 796 -1.86 19.95 2.22
N ALA A 797 -0.58 19.98 1.85
CA ALA A 797 -0.09 20.08 0.47
C ALA A 797 1.18 19.24 0.28
N THR A 798 1.38 18.67 -0.91
CA THR A 798 2.62 17.96 -1.26
C THR A 798 3.78 18.93 -1.42
N VAL A 799 4.96 18.53 -0.97
CA VAL A 799 6.24 19.24 -1.10
C VAL A 799 7.17 18.41 -1.98
N VAL A 800 7.95 19.09 -2.84
CA VAL A 800 8.89 18.44 -3.76
C VAL A 800 10.34 18.79 -3.41
N ASP A 801 11.20 17.78 -3.40
CA ASP A 801 12.64 17.89 -3.54
C ASP A 801 13.01 17.95 -5.03
N GLU A 802 13.12 19.18 -5.55
CA GLU A 802 13.47 19.40 -6.96
C GLU A 802 14.83 18.83 -7.35
N PHE A 803 15.75 18.67 -6.39
CA PHE A 803 17.06 18.11 -6.67
C PHE A 803 16.99 16.60 -6.83
N LEU A 804 16.21 15.90 -5.99
CA LEU A 804 16.05 14.45 -6.09
C LEU A 804 15.10 14.03 -7.23
N CYS A 805 14.19 14.91 -7.64
CA CYS A 805 13.27 14.66 -8.75
C CYS A 805 14.01 14.30 -10.06
N VAL A 806 13.65 13.15 -10.64
CA VAL A 806 14.19 12.66 -11.92
C VAL A 806 13.34 13.03 -13.14
N GLY A 807 12.21 13.73 -12.94
CA GLY A 807 11.37 14.24 -14.02
C GLY A 807 10.61 13.17 -14.80
N CYS A 808 10.13 12.13 -14.13
CA CYS A 808 9.45 10.99 -14.76
C CYS A 808 7.96 11.19 -15.05
N GLY A 809 7.26 12.04 -14.30
CA GLY A 809 5.84 12.35 -14.53
C GLY A 809 4.82 11.45 -13.82
N GLN A 810 5.24 10.40 -13.10
CA GLN A 810 4.32 9.55 -12.32
C GLN A 810 3.45 10.35 -11.33
N CYS A 811 4.03 11.37 -10.69
CA CYS A 811 3.27 12.25 -9.78
C CYS A 811 2.17 13.05 -10.49
N THR A 812 2.34 13.36 -11.77
CA THR A 812 1.39 14.11 -12.59
C THR A 812 0.27 13.20 -13.07
N THR A 813 0.59 11.99 -13.55
CA THR A 813 -0.42 11.02 -14.01
C THR A 813 -1.36 10.56 -12.89
N LYS A 814 -0.87 10.52 -11.64
CA LYS A 814 -1.69 10.15 -10.47
C LYS A 814 -2.45 11.32 -9.84
N CYS A 815 -2.28 12.56 -10.32
CA CYS A 815 -2.93 13.73 -9.75
C CYS A 815 -4.29 14.01 -10.41
N LYS A 816 -5.41 13.74 -9.71
CA LYS A 816 -6.77 14.03 -10.19
C LYS A 816 -7.21 15.51 -10.07
N PHE A 817 -6.31 16.39 -9.64
CA PHE A 817 -6.59 17.77 -9.23
C PHE A 817 -5.81 18.81 -10.03
N ASP A 818 -5.05 18.38 -11.05
CA ASP A 818 -4.15 19.23 -11.83
C ASP A 818 -3.21 20.09 -10.96
N ALA A 819 -2.85 19.55 -9.79
CA ALA A 819 -2.04 20.22 -8.80
C ALA A 819 -0.54 19.98 -9.02
N ILE A 820 -0.16 19.08 -9.93
CA ILE A 820 1.25 18.75 -10.21
C ILE A 820 1.50 18.75 -11.70
N SER A 821 2.46 19.54 -12.16
CA SER A 821 2.94 19.57 -13.54
C SER A 821 4.43 19.24 -13.61
N LEU A 822 4.86 18.72 -14.76
CA LEU A 822 6.28 18.70 -15.12
C LEU A 822 6.64 19.98 -15.85
N VAL A 823 7.71 20.63 -15.41
CA VAL A 823 8.23 21.85 -16.04
C VAL A 823 9.62 21.57 -16.59
N ARG A 824 9.84 21.91 -17.86
CA ARG A 824 11.16 21.78 -18.49
C ARG A 824 12.13 22.81 -17.91
N LYS A 825 13.05 22.35 -17.06
CA LYS A 825 14.04 23.18 -16.34
C LYS A 825 15.41 23.18 -17.00
N TYR A 826 15.71 22.13 -17.77
CA TYR A 826 17.00 21.92 -18.41
C TYR A 826 16.83 21.65 -19.92
N ASP A 827 17.95 21.58 -20.64
CA ASP A 827 17.98 21.40 -22.10
C ASP A 827 19.12 20.47 -22.52
N GLY A 828 19.44 19.48 -21.68
CA GLY A 828 20.50 18.51 -21.94
C GLY A 828 20.05 17.40 -22.90
N GLU A 829 20.95 16.99 -23.78
CA GLU A 829 20.72 15.97 -24.81
C GLU A 829 21.74 14.84 -24.71
N GLY A 830 21.33 13.62 -25.05
CA GLY A 830 22.23 12.47 -25.10
C GLY A 830 23.38 12.71 -26.09
N VAL A 831 24.55 12.15 -25.79
CA VAL A 831 25.71 12.21 -26.67
C VAL A 831 26.18 10.79 -26.98
N ALA A 832 26.74 10.61 -28.18
CA ALA A 832 27.28 9.31 -28.56
C ALA A 832 28.46 8.96 -27.65
N TYR A 833 28.69 7.66 -27.43
CA TYR A 833 29.75 7.14 -26.56
C TYR A 833 31.12 7.80 -26.80
N GLU A 834 31.46 8.00 -28.07
CA GLU A 834 32.72 8.59 -28.54
C GLU A 834 32.90 10.04 -28.03
N ASP A 835 31.80 10.75 -27.80
CA ASP A 835 31.75 12.17 -27.43
C ASP A 835 31.48 12.41 -25.93
N VAL A 836 31.21 11.36 -25.14
CA VAL A 836 30.92 11.49 -23.70
C VAL A 836 32.10 12.08 -22.93
N LYS A 837 33.32 11.62 -23.23
CA LYS A 837 34.52 11.96 -22.45
C LYS A 837 34.80 13.47 -22.41
N PRO A 838 34.82 14.20 -23.54
CA PRO A 838 34.96 15.67 -23.54
C PRO A 838 33.91 16.38 -22.67
N VAL A 839 32.64 15.95 -22.72
CA VAL A 839 31.53 16.56 -21.98
C VAL A 839 31.68 16.36 -20.47
N VAL A 840 32.04 15.15 -20.05
CA VAL A 840 32.29 14.80 -18.64
C VAL A 840 33.48 15.59 -18.09
N VAL A 841 34.60 15.65 -18.82
CA VAL A 841 35.80 16.40 -18.39
C VAL A 841 35.47 17.88 -18.16
N LYS A 842 34.74 18.51 -19.09
CA LYS A 842 34.29 19.90 -18.95
C LYS A 842 33.42 20.11 -17.71
N THR A 843 32.54 19.15 -17.41
CA THR A 843 31.64 19.21 -16.25
C THR A 843 32.40 19.05 -14.94
N VAL A 844 33.33 18.11 -14.87
CA VAL A 844 34.20 17.89 -13.69
C VAL A 844 35.03 19.14 -13.37
N LEU A 845 35.59 19.81 -14.39
CA LEU A 845 36.34 21.05 -14.20
C LEU A 845 35.45 22.16 -13.62
N LYS A 846 34.23 22.34 -14.15
CA LYS A 846 33.24 23.30 -13.61
C LYS A 846 32.84 22.96 -12.17
N ARG A 847 32.64 21.68 -11.86
CA ARG A 847 32.34 21.20 -10.50
C ARG A 847 33.46 21.55 -9.53
N LYS A 848 34.72 21.26 -9.87
CA LYS A 848 35.88 21.61 -9.04
C LYS A 848 35.95 23.10 -8.74
N ALA A 849 35.68 23.95 -9.73
CA ALA A 849 35.61 25.40 -9.55
C ALA A 849 34.49 25.80 -8.58
N ARG A 850 33.28 25.23 -8.72
CA ARG A 850 32.15 25.49 -7.79
C ARG A 850 32.47 25.09 -6.35
N ILE A 851 33.09 23.92 -6.16
CA ILE A 851 33.53 23.43 -4.85
C ILE A 851 34.52 24.40 -4.21
N ALA A 852 35.53 24.85 -4.96
CA ALA A 852 36.51 25.82 -4.48
C ALA A 852 35.85 27.13 -4.04
N VAL A 853 34.95 27.69 -4.87
CA VAL A 853 34.20 28.92 -4.55
C VAL A 853 33.33 28.73 -3.30
N LYS A 854 32.64 27.59 -3.17
CA LYS A 854 31.78 27.30 -2.00
C LYS A 854 32.59 27.17 -0.71
N LYS A 855 33.75 26.49 -0.74
CA LYS A 855 34.67 26.39 0.40
C LYS A 855 35.14 27.77 0.86
N VAL A 856 35.53 28.64 -0.07
CA VAL A 856 35.92 30.03 0.24
C VAL A 856 34.77 30.79 0.90
N LYS A 857 33.55 30.73 0.33
CA LYS A 857 32.36 31.38 0.93
C LYS A 857 32.06 30.88 2.35
N LYS A 858 32.05 29.56 2.59
CA LYS A 858 31.81 29.01 3.94
C LYS A 858 32.87 29.49 4.96
N ALA A 859 34.14 29.57 4.56
CA ALA A 859 35.23 30.05 5.41
C ALA A 859 35.10 31.53 5.80
N PHE A 860 34.53 32.37 4.93
CA PHE A 860 34.25 33.78 5.25
C PHE A 860 33.02 33.97 6.13
N ILE A 861 32.03 33.06 6.06
CA ILE A 861 30.82 33.11 6.89
C ILE A 861 31.13 32.67 8.33
N HIS A 862 32.01 31.69 8.55
CA HIS A 862 32.39 31.22 9.90
C HIS A 862 33.41 32.12 10.64
N LYS A 863 33.83 33.24 10.03
CA LYS A 863 34.72 34.25 10.63
C LYS A 863 33.98 35.50 11.13
N LYS A 864 32.65 35.51 11.04
CA LYS A 864 31.74 36.46 11.70
C LYS A 864 30.86 35.67 12.66
#